data_AF-A0AAW7QSD8-F1
#
_entry.id   AF-A0AAW7QSD8-F1
#
_cell.length_a   1.000
_cell.length_b   1.000
_cell.length_c   1.000
_cell.angle_alpha   90.00
_cell.angle_beta   90.00
_cell.angle_gamma   90.00
#
_symmetry.space_group_name_H-M   'P 1'
#
loop_
_entity.id
_entity.type
_entity.pdbx_description
1 polymer ?
#
loop_
_entity_poly.entity_id
_entity_poly.type
_entity_poly.pdbx_seq_one_letter_code
_entity_poly.pdbx_strand_id
1 'polypeptide(L)'
;MHRLASYLLLIATLTIAATPLHAQPAAGWSVATFLEQQPGPLKHVRVEGKTAAQIIEEQSNYYGVSPFLTLALLEATAGLLSNPSPPDEALATPFGQHGPVGFTEQIIWVNRELRAGLGPYRQPPTIRLQDGLTLTLSLDEPAEWIAIKRFLAQGRDSAAWLAAVKATTAALRTYFDGRFAPPVSVPSDTNGWLRAPWPSGTKVHHLAYFDHMYPMVDLGGDGNNEMIDYLGRRNVQYNGHDGHDYVFPDAPFSTPILAAAAGTAYALREARGLGVVIVHPNGYETVYWHLSAFAPIFNEGNSVKVSAGQLIGISGASGVSGTPHLHFEVRRWEGGIRKQVDPYGWFGPGPDPCPTYAGCGASIWLWHPDLLGSYDFTPPDHLLPVPDTTPPLGTIRVAPPEHVLLSVSFDGHPLQTIGQGLPYINGTLRFADGRFGQALISDRAEIAFPTTGNLNIEQGTISLWVEIPERFPANSLSHHYLLATSAEPTGAPIYTGTLALRRDQLGPNGSAQWTFWTVSDATSGEDLLSVPDTLNPGWHHFVISWDAINGKKYLYIDGMLVAERNTNALPYISGALLHIGRFSSGGSSAGVRIDELTIFDKPLALTEIAELVSASPLTSEPVVVTDRTIRIDTNAMDDNGGIVAVTLSINSESSDPLPYYDSYRWSLPPIEGEHVVVVEYLDRAGNTTVVSQTVVLNLPPQATARAEWLDSATARVVLNASDHHLPLEIQLSETPDFTSAAWLPFVPEVRWRWESAETQRLFVRFRDASGQTGLPIEVIPAYHVFVPLTQR
;
A
#
# COMPACT_ATOMS: atom_id res chain seq x y z
N MET A 1 -77.21 19.64 -9.52
CA MET A 1 -78.22 20.03 -8.51
C MET A 1 -77.53 21.01 -7.56
N HIS A 2 -77.70 22.32 -7.73
CA HIS A 2 -78.59 23.19 -6.92
C HIS A 2 -78.25 23.11 -5.42
N ARG A 3 -77.99 24.17 -4.66
CA ARG A 3 -78.41 25.58 -4.66
C ARG A 3 -77.62 26.22 -3.49
N LEU A 4 -77.13 27.46 -3.52
CA LEU A 4 -77.85 28.69 -3.17
C LEU A 4 -76.85 29.87 -3.28
N ALA A 5 -77.29 30.94 -3.93
CA ALA A 5 -76.60 32.23 -4.02
C ALA A 5 -77.46 33.27 -3.28
N SER A 6 -76.90 34.22 -2.52
CA SER A 6 -76.58 35.59 -2.96
C SER A 6 -76.75 36.50 -1.70
N TYR A 7 -76.07 37.63 -1.41
CA TYR A 7 -75.21 38.57 -2.15
C TYR A 7 -74.53 39.56 -1.16
N LEU A 8 -73.27 39.94 -1.45
CA LEU A 8 -72.47 41.19 -1.21
C LEU A 8 -72.43 41.92 0.19
N LEU A 9 -71.32 42.53 0.66
CA LEU A 9 -70.41 43.50 -0.02
C LEU A 9 -69.06 43.74 0.77
N LEU A 10 -67.94 43.82 0.02
CA LEU A 10 -66.60 44.45 0.22
C LEU A 10 -65.75 44.24 1.50
N ILE A 11 -64.49 43.78 1.32
CA ILE A 11 -63.20 44.47 1.63
C ILE A 11 -62.04 43.66 1.01
N ALA A 12 -61.02 44.39 0.55
CA ALA A 12 -59.86 43.95 -0.23
C ALA A 12 -59.09 42.73 0.31
N THR A 13 -58.68 41.83 -0.59
CA THR A 13 -57.55 40.92 -0.36
C THR A 13 -56.58 41.02 -1.53
N LEU A 14 -55.38 41.52 -1.21
CA LEU A 14 -54.20 41.42 -2.06
C LEU A 14 -53.95 39.94 -2.36
N THR A 15 -53.97 39.56 -3.63
CA THR A 15 -53.26 38.38 -4.12
C THR A 15 -51.77 38.71 -4.13
N ILE A 16 -51.05 38.32 -3.08
CA ILE A 16 -49.60 38.13 -3.17
C ILE A 16 -49.40 36.68 -3.62
N ALA A 17 -49.04 36.51 -4.90
CA ALA A 17 -48.39 35.30 -5.34
C ALA A 17 -47.03 35.24 -4.65
N ALA A 18 -46.87 34.35 -3.67
CA ALA A 18 -45.57 34.09 -3.06
C ALA A 18 -44.70 33.36 -4.09
N THR A 19 -43.82 34.10 -4.76
CA THR A 19 -42.67 33.55 -5.49
C THR A 19 -41.77 32.81 -4.49
N PRO A 20 -41.22 31.62 -4.84
CA PRO A 20 -40.28 30.94 -3.96
C PRO A 20 -39.04 31.82 -3.74
N LEU A 21 -38.67 32.06 -2.48
CA LEU A 21 -37.61 32.97 -2.05
C LEU A 21 -36.18 32.42 -2.24
N HIS A 22 -36.00 31.33 -3.01
CA HIS A 22 -34.70 30.66 -3.15
C HIS A 22 -34.27 30.73 -4.62
N ALA A 23 -33.40 31.67 -4.96
CA ALA A 23 -32.87 31.76 -6.31
C ALA A 23 -32.00 30.52 -6.61
N GLN A 24 -32.27 29.89 -7.75
CA GLN A 24 -31.60 28.67 -8.16
C GLN A 24 -30.13 28.93 -8.50
N PRO A 25 -29.23 27.93 -8.35
CA PRO A 25 -27.87 28.03 -8.87
C PRO A 25 -27.90 28.27 -10.39
N ALA A 26 -27.41 29.44 -10.81
CA ALA A 26 -27.33 29.87 -12.20
C ALA A 26 -25.88 30.25 -12.56
N ALA A 27 -25.63 30.65 -13.81
CA ALA A 27 -24.31 31.15 -14.21
C ALA A 27 -23.87 32.32 -13.33
N GLY A 28 -22.67 32.22 -12.72
CA GLY A 28 -22.15 33.21 -11.76
C GLY A 28 -22.48 32.93 -10.29
N TRP A 29 -23.04 31.75 -9.96
CA TRP A 29 -23.24 31.32 -8.58
C TRP A 29 -21.92 31.23 -7.79
N SER A 30 -21.95 31.72 -6.55
CA SER A 30 -20.89 31.56 -5.54
C SER A 30 -21.52 31.37 -4.18
N VAL A 31 -20.79 30.83 -3.21
CA VAL A 31 -21.27 30.71 -1.82
C VAL A 31 -21.59 32.09 -1.27
N ALA A 32 -20.77 33.10 -1.58
CA ALA A 32 -21.02 34.47 -1.15
C ALA A 32 -22.37 35.00 -1.65
N THR A 33 -22.64 34.91 -2.96
CA THR A 33 -23.90 35.40 -3.56
C THR A 33 -25.11 34.61 -3.08
N PHE A 34 -24.94 33.31 -2.82
CA PHE A 34 -25.97 32.46 -2.24
C PHE A 34 -26.32 32.86 -0.80
N LEU A 35 -25.31 33.05 0.05
CA LEU A 35 -25.50 33.39 1.47
C LEU A 35 -26.14 34.77 1.66
N GLU A 36 -25.89 35.73 0.78
CA GLU A 36 -26.56 37.05 0.82
C GLU A 36 -28.09 36.95 0.71
N GLN A 37 -28.59 35.92 0.04
CA GLN A 37 -30.02 35.69 -0.14
C GLN A 37 -30.66 34.92 1.03
N GLN A 38 -29.85 34.37 1.94
CA GLN A 38 -30.35 33.57 3.05
C GLN A 38 -30.66 34.43 4.29
N PRO A 39 -31.69 34.07 5.07
CA PRO A 39 -32.02 34.75 6.32
C PRO A 39 -31.03 34.46 7.46
N GLY A 40 -30.28 33.35 7.39
CA GLY A 40 -29.33 32.92 8.42
C GLY A 40 -28.08 33.79 8.57
N PRO A 41 -27.28 33.55 9.63
CA PRO A 41 -26.20 34.45 10.04
C PRO A 41 -24.93 34.37 9.19
N LEU A 42 -24.75 33.32 8.38
CA LEU A 42 -23.45 33.03 7.73
C LEU A 42 -22.90 34.17 6.87
N LYS A 43 -23.75 34.98 6.22
CA LYS A 43 -23.31 36.16 5.44
C LYS A 43 -22.53 37.20 6.28
N HIS A 44 -22.80 37.26 7.58
CA HIS A 44 -22.17 38.18 8.52
C HIS A 44 -21.01 37.56 9.30
N VAL A 45 -20.84 36.22 9.26
CA VAL A 45 -19.78 35.54 9.99
C VAL A 45 -18.41 35.87 9.41
N ARG A 46 -17.47 36.22 10.30
CA ARG A 46 -16.07 36.48 9.99
C ARG A 46 -15.20 35.76 11.02
N VAL A 47 -14.21 34.99 10.56
CA VAL A 47 -13.22 34.31 11.41
C VAL A 47 -11.84 34.67 10.87
N GLU A 48 -11.00 35.26 11.72
CA GLU A 48 -9.63 35.69 11.35
C GLU A 48 -9.56 36.54 10.06
N GLY A 49 -10.55 37.42 9.87
CA GLY A 49 -10.64 38.29 8.69
C GLY A 49 -11.23 37.62 7.44
N LYS A 50 -11.46 36.30 7.43
CA LYS A 50 -12.14 35.60 6.34
C LYS A 50 -13.65 35.51 6.57
N THR A 51 -14.43 35.63 5.51
CA THR A 51 -15.88 35.39 5.52
C THR A 51 -16.21 33.91 5.59
N ALA A 52 -17.38 33.55 6.12
CA ALA A 52 -17.82 32.15 6.09
C ALA A 52 -17.90 31.60 4.65
N ALA A 53 -18.29 32.44 3.68
CA ALA A 53 -18.29 32.06 2.27
C ALA A 53 -16.88 31.67 1.78
N GLN A 54 -15.87 32.48 2.09
CA GLN A 54 -14.47 32.19 1.75
C GLN A 54 -13.99 30.91 2.40
N ILE A 55 -14.27 30.71 3.68
CA ILE A 55 -13.87 29.49 4.41
C ILE A 55 -14.50 28.25 3.77
N ILE A 56 -15.80 28.29 3.47
CA ILE A 56 -16.50 27.18 2.84
C ILE A 56 -15.93 26.90 1.44
N GLU A 57 -15.75 27.93 0.60
CA GLU A 57 -15.22 27.75 -0.76
C GLU A 57 -13.78 27.24 -0.78
N GLU A 58 -12.89 27.84 0.03
CA GLU A 58 -11.48 27.45 0.12
C GLU A 58 -11.34 25.98 0.55
N GLN A 59 -12.05 25.57 1.60
CA GLN A 59 -11.98 24.20 2.11
C GLN A 59 -12.68 23.20 1.19
N SER A 60 -13.78 23.58 0.55
CA SER A 60 -14.44 22.78 -0.48
C SER A 60 -13.50 22.51 -1.65
N ASN A 61 -12.79 23.54 -2.13
CA ASN A 61 -11.82 23.42 -3.22
C ASN A 61 -10.60 22.59 -2.81
N TYR A 62 -10.07 22.79 -1.60
CA TYR A 62 -8.94 22.03 -1.08
C TYR A 62 -9.24 20.53 -1.04
N TYR A 63 -10.34 20.13 -0.39
CA TYR A 63 -10.75 18.72 -0.25
C TYR A 63 -11.46 18.15 -1.48
N GLY A 64 -11.77 18.96 -2.49
CA GLY A 64 -12.49 18.50 -3.68
C GLY A 64 -13.93 18.04 -3.39
N VAL A 65 -14.59 18.68 -2.43
CA VAL A 65 -15.96 18.38 -1.99
C VAL A 65 -16.86 19.57 -2.30
N SER A 66 -18.10 19.31 -2.73
CA SER A 66 -19.02 20.41 -3.06
C SER A 66 -19.40 21.27 -1.86
N PRO A 67 -19.41 22.61 -2.01
CA PRO A 67 -19.96 23.49 -0.98
C PRO A 67 -21.45 23.25 -0.74
N PHE A 68 -22.19 22.65 -1.68
CA PHE A 68 -23.61 22.31 -1.47
C PHE A 68 -23.78 21.27 -0.36
N LEU A 69 -22.85 20.30 -0.26
CA LEU A 69 -22.90 19.27 0.77
C LEU A 69 -22.65 19.89 2.16
N THR A 70 -21.63 20.73 2.28
CA THR A 70 -21.34 21.47 3.51
C THR A 70 -22.52 22.36 3.92
N LEU A 71 -23.07 23.16 2.99
CA LEU A 71 -24.19 24.05 3.27
C LEU A 71 -25.47 23.28 3.66
N ALA A 72 -25.76 22.16 3.00
CA ALA A 72 -26.90 21.31 3.34
C ALA A 72 -26.75 20.67 4.73
N LEU A 73 -25.53 20.28 5.11
CA LEU A 73 -25.25 19.76 6.45
C LEU A 73 -25.37 20.86 7.51
N LEU A 74 -24.84 22.06 7.27
CA LEU A 74 -24.94 23.22 8.18
C LEU A 74 -26.42 23.58 8.45
N GLU A 75 -27.26 23.48 7.43
CA GLU A 75 -28.71 23.63 7.59
C GLU A 75 -29.31 22.46 8.37
N ALA A 76 -29.00 21.22 7.99
CA ALA A 76 -29.61 20.03 8.57
C ALA A 76 -29.31 19.84 10.06
N THR A 77 -28.12 20.25 10.51
CA THR A 77 -27.67 20.02 11.89
C THR A 77 -27.78 21.25 12.78
N ALA A 78 -27.75 22.46 12.20
CA ALA A 78 -27.69 23.71 12.96
C ALA A 78 -28.62 24.82 12.44
N GLY A 79 -29.33 24.62 11.32
CA GLY A 79 -30.28 25.59 10.78
C GLY A 79 -29.62 26.91 10.32
N LEU A 80 -28.35 26.88 9.94
CA LEU A 80 -27.56 28.10 9.71
C LEU A 80 -27.90 28.83 8.39
N LEU A 81 -28.75 28.27 7.52
CA LEU A 81 -29.24 28.96 6.33
C LEU A 81 -30.60 29.61 6.59
N SER A 82 -31.55 28.89 7.20
CA SER A 82 -32.93 29.37 7.38
C SER A 82 -33.18 30.16 8.66
N ASN A 83 -32.44 29.89 9.74
CA ASN A 83 -32.73 30.49 11.04
C ASN A 83 -31.94 31.79 11.22
N PRO A 84 -32.59 32.98 11.32
CA PRO A 84 -31.90 34.25 11.54
C PRO A 84 -31.32 34.39 12.96
N SER A 85 -31.69 33.51 13.90
CA SER A 85 -31.21 33.54 15.28
C SER A 85 -31.02 32.10 15.80
N PRO A 86 -30.02 31.37 15.29
CA PRO A 86 -29.69 30.04 15.78
C PRO A 86 -29.09 30.14 17.20
N PRO A 87 -29.12 29.05 17.99
CA PRO A 87 -28.46 29.01 19.31
C PRO A 87 -26.98 29.40 19.21
N ASP A 88 -26.42 30.03 20.25
CA ASP A 88 -25.04 30.54 20.25
C ASP A 88 -24.00 29.45 19.92
N GLU A 89 -24.25 28.22 20.35
CA GLU A 89 -23.40 27.05 20.10
C GLU A 89 -23.39 26.61 18.62
N ALA A 90 -24.42 26.96 17.84
CA ALA A 90 -24.61 26.50 16.47
C ALA A 90 -23.49 26.95 15.51
N LEU A 91 -22.83 28.08 15.79
CA LEU A 91 -21.67 28.53 14.99
C LEU A 91 -20.35 27.91 15.47
N ALA A 92 -20.25 27.56 16.76
CA ALA A 92 -19.05 26.97 17.33
C ALA A 92 -18.94 25.47 17.04
N THR A 93 -20.05 24.75 17.08
CA THR A 93 -20.13 23.30 16.84
C THR A 93 -21.32 22.93 15.94
N PRO A 94 -21.41 23.45 14.70
CA PRO A 94 -22.57 23.25 13.82
C PRO A 94 -22.90 21.79 13.55
N PHE A 95 -21.92 20.89 13.59
CA PHE A 95 -22.12 19.46 13.33
C PHE A 95 -22.16 18.62 14.62
N GLY A 96 -22.11 19.25 15.79
CA GLY A 96 -22.13 18.61 17.11
C GLY A 96 -20.79 18.63 17.84
N GLN A 97 -20.83 18.26 19.12
CA GLN A 97 -19.70 18.34 20.08
C GLN A 97 -18.61 17.27 19.87
N HIS A 98 -18.81 16.33 18.94
CA HIS A 98 -17.81 15.32 18.60
C HIS A 98 -16.67 15.88 17.73
N GLY A 99 -16.97 16.93 16.96
CA GLY A 99 -16.00 17.64 16.14
C GLY A 99 -15.18 18.68 16.92
N PRO A 100 -14.19 19.31 16.27
CA PRO A 100 -13.41 20.39 16.87
C PRO A 100 -14.29 21.62 17.19
N VAL A 101 -13.79 22.51 18.04
CA VAL A 101 -14.50 23.77 18.36
C VAL A 101 -14.05 24.87 17.41
N GLY A 102 -15.02 25.60 16.86
CA GLY A 102 -14.79 26.74 15.99
C GLY A 102 -15.26 26.48 14.56
N PHE A 103 -15.77 27.52 13.91
CA PHE A 103 -16.39 27.41 12.59
C PHE A 103 -15.40 26.88 11.53
N THR A 104 -14.20 27.47 11.41
CA THR A 104 -13.19 27.04 10.43
C THR A 104 -12.81 25.57 10.63
N GLU A 105 -12.49 25.17 11.86
CA GLU A 105 -12.11 23.79 12.18
C GLU A 105 -13.25 22.79 11.88
N GLN A 106 -14.50 23.18 12.13
CA GLN A 106 -15.66 22.36 11.79
C GLN A 106 -15.85 22.21 10.28
N ILE A 107 -15.60 23.26 9.49
CA ILE A 107 -15.63 23.20 8.02
C ILE A 107 -14.50 22.32 7.48
N ILE A 108 -13.29 22.44 8.04
CA ILE A 108 -12.15 21.57 7.69
C ILE A 108 -12.52 20.11 7.99
N TRP A 109 -13.02 19.85 9.20
CA TRP A 109 -13.39 18.52 9.64
C TRP A 109 -14.43 17.88 8.73
N VAL A 110 -15.57 18.53 8.49
CA VAL A 110 -16.62 17.95 7.65
C VAL A 110 -16.14 17.67 6.22
N ASN A 111 -15.36 18.57 5.61
CA ASN A 111 -14.87 18.34 4.25
C ASN A 111 -13.87 17.19 4.19
N ARG A 112 -12.99 17.08 5.19
CA ARG A 112 -12.09 15.93 5.33
C ARG A 112 -12.84 14.62 5.51
N GLU A 113 -13.84 14.58 6.40
CA GLU A 113 -14.63 13.37 6.67
C GLU A 113 -15.51 12.99 5.47
N LEU A 114 -16.08 13.98 4.77
CA LEU A 114 -16.82 13.75 3.52
C LEU A 114 -15.89 13.20 2.44
N ARG A 115 -14.69 13.77 2.28
CA ARG A 115 -13.69 13.29 1.32
C ARG A 115 -13.26 11.85 1.63
N ALA A 116 -12.93 11.56 2.88
CA ALA A 116 -12.64 10.19 3.35
C ALA A 116 -13.85 9.25 3.24
N GLY A 117 -15.06 9.80 3.28
CA GLY A 117 -16.34 9.14 3.10
C GLY A 117 -16.62 8.66 1.68
N LEU A 118 -15.82 9.04 0.68
CA LEU A 118 -16.02 8.62 -0.71
C LEU A 118 -15.42 7.25 -1.03
N GLY A 119 -14.66 6.67 -0.11
CA GLY A 119 -13.99 5.40 -0.30
C GLY A 119 -12.49 5.57 -0.59
N PRO A 120 -11.84 4.54 -1.13
CA PRO A 120 -12.41 3.36 -1.81
C PRO A 120 -13.15 2.39 -0.88
N TYR A 121 -14.16 1.68 -1.39
CA TYR A 121 -14.84 0.61 -0.68
C TYR A 121 -14.79 -0.68 -1.49
N ARG A 122 -14.11 -1.70 -0.97
CA ARG A 122 -14.10 -3.05 -1.57
C ARG A 122 -15.29 -3.91 -1.12
N GLN A 123 -15.94 -3.50 -0.04
CA GLN A 123 -17.16 -4.08 0.50
C GLN A 123 -18.03 -2.96 1.11
N PRO A 124 -19.35 -3.15 1.20
CA PRO A 124 -20.27 -2.24 1.88
C PRO A 124 -19.73 -1.77 3.25
N PRO A 125 -19.48 -0.46 3.45
CA PRO A 125 -18.91 0.03 4.71
C PRO A 125 -19.93 -0.04 5.85
N THR A 126 -19.45 -0.30 7.06
CA THR A 126 -20.28 -0.33 8.27
C THR A 126 -20.13 0.96 9.09
N ILE A 127 -21.21 1.38 9.73
CA ILE A 127 -21.24 2.47 10.71
C ILE A 127 -21.75 1.96 12.05
N ARG A 128 -21.21 2.50 13.15
CA ARG A 128 -21.65 2.18 14.51
C ARG A 128 -22.18 3.44 15.20
N LEU A 129 -23.40 3.35 15.71
CA LEU A 129 -24.12 4.45 16.36
C LEU A 129 -23.91 4.39 17.90
N GLN A 130 -24.17 5.50 18.60
CA GLN A 130 -23.92 5.62 20.04
C GLN A 130 -24.70 4.63 20.91
N ASP A 131 -25.88 4.20 20.45
CA ASP A 131 -26.71 3.20 21.12
C ASP A 131 -26.25 1.75 20.85
N GLY A 132 -25.14 1.57 20.13
CA GLY A 132 -24.53 0.28 19.82
C GLY A 132 -25.03 -0.37 18.53
N LEU A 133 -26.02 0.22 17.84
CA LEU A 133 -26.50 -0.28 16.56
C LEU A 133 -25.40 -0.19 15.49
N THR A 134 -25.19 -1.29 14.76
CA THR A 134 -24.29 -1.33 13.60
C THR A 134 -25.11 -1.48 12.32
N LEU A 135 -24.87 -0.61 11.34
CA LEU A 135 -25.54 -0.63 10.04
C LEU A 135 -24.51 -0.83 8.93
N THR A 136 -24.90 -1.55 7.88
CA THR A 136 -24.10 -1.70 6.65
C THR A 136 -24.69 -0.80 5.57
N LEU A 137 -23.88 0.06 4.94
CA LEU A 137 -24.31 1.00 3.91
C LEU A 137 -24.18 0.36 2.52
N SER A 138 -25.17 0.55 1.64
CA SER A 138 -25.12 -0.03 0.29
C SER A 138 -24.21 0.78 -0.63
N LEU A 139 -23.43 0.07 -1.45
CA LEU A 139 -22.64 0.66 -2.55
C LEU A 139 -23.50 1.00 -3.77
N ASP A 140 -24.79 0.63 -3.79
CA ASP A 140 -25.76 1.05 -4.83
C ASP A 140 -26.18 2.51 -4.67
N GLU A 141 -25.87 3.14 -3.53
CA GLU A 141 -26.13 4.55 -3.29
C GLU A 141 -25.02 5.43 -3.88
N PRO A 142 -25.32 6.68 -4.29
CA PRO A 142 -24.28 7.63 -4.66
C PRO A 142 -23.21 7.76 -3.57
N ALA A 143 -21.93 7.84 -3.96
CA ALA A 143 -20.81 7.89 -3.01
C ALA A 143 -20.93 9.06 -2.02
N GLU A 144 -21.53 10.18 -2.44
CA GLU A 144 -21.83 11.32 -1.59
C GLU A 144 -22.79 10.97 -0.45
N TRP A 145 -23.78 10.10 -0.71
CA TRP A 145 -24.71 9.65 0.32
C TRP A 145 -24.04 8.73 1.33
N ILE A 146 -23.12 7.86 0.89
CA ILE A 146 -22.32 7.02 1.78
C ILE A 146 -21.47 7.91 2.69
N ALA A 147 -20.80 8.91 2.12
CA ALA A 147 -20.00 9.89 2.86
C ALA A 147 -20.82 10.67 3.91
N ILE A 148 -21.98 11.21 3.52
CA ILE A 148 -22.89 11.93 4.42
C ILE A 148 -23.34 11.03 5.57
N LYS A 149 -23.76 9.80 5.27
CA LYS A 149 -24.25 8.85 6.29
C LYS A 149 -23.16 8.45 7.28
N ARG A 150 -21.92 8.26 6.81
CA ARG A 150 -20.76 8.01 7.66
C ARG A 150 -20.45 9.20 8.56
N PHE A 151 -20.41 10.41 8.02
CA PHE A 151 -20.17 11.63 8.79
C PHE A 151 -21.25 11.85 9.87
N LEU A 152 -22.53 11.73 9.50
CA LEU A 152 -23.63 11.93 10.44
C LEU A 152 -23.67 10.88 11.56
N ALA A 153 -23.12 9.68 11.35
CA ALA A 153 -23.05 8.63 12.38
C ALA A 153 -22.18 9.04 13.58
N GLN A 154 -21.23 9.95 13.38
CA GLN A 154 -20.30 10.37 14.40
C GLN A 154 -21.02 11.08 15.55
N GLY A 155 -20.99 10.47 16.73
CA GLY A 155 -21.57 11.04 17.95
C GLY A 155 -23.10 11.09 18.00
N ARG A 156 -23.82 10.27 17.20
CA ARG A 156 -25.29 10.21 17.21
C ARG A 156 -25.82 8.80 17.53
N ASP A 157 -26.96 8.75 18.21
CA ASP A 157 -27.79 7.54 18.32
C ASP A 157 -28.61 7.30 17.04
N SER A 158 -29.31 6.16 16.97
CA SER A 158 -30.09 5.79 15.78
C SER A 158 -31.21 6.77 15.43
N ALA A 159 -31.87 7.39 16.42
CA ALA A 159 -32.96 8.32 16.18
C ALA A 159 -32.44 9.66 15.64
N ALA A 160 -31.41 10.22 16.27
CA ALA A 160 -30.77 11.46 15.87
C ALA A 160 -30.08 11.34 14.50
N TRP A 161 -29.43 10.20 14.23
CA TRP A 161 -28.82 9.91 12.93
C TRP A 161 -29.87 9.91 11.80
N LEU A 162 -30.97 9.19 11.97
CA LEU A 162 -32.03 9.12 10.96
C LEU A 162 -32.69 10.48 10.72
N ALA A 163 -32.89 11.28 11.77
CA ALA A 163 -33.42 12.63 11.67
C ALA A 163 -32.49 13.55 10.86
N ALA A 164 -31.17 13.49 11.14
CA ALA A 164 -30.19 14.28 10.42
C ALA A 164 -30.12 13.90 8.93
N VAL A 165 -30.10 12.61 8.57
CA VAL A 165 -30.11 12.15 7.17
C VAL A 165 -31.34 12.68 6.41
N LYS A 166 -32.53 12.64 7.03
CA LYS A 166 -33.76 13.19 6.44
C LYS A 166 -33.68 14.72 6.28
N ALA A 167 -33.15 15.42 7.28
CA ALA A 167 -32.97 16.86 7.21
C ALA A 167 -31.99 17.29 6.11
N THR A 168 -30.87 16.57 5.93
CA THR A 168 -29.93 16.81 4.82
C THR A 168 -30.59 16.59 3.46
N THR A 169 -31.41 15.54 3.33
CA THR A 169 -32.18 15.30 2.09
C THR A 169 -33.13 16.47 1.80
N ALA A 170 -33.81 16.99 2.82
CA ALA A 170 -34.72 18.13 2.67
C ALA A 170 -33.97 19.42 2.32
N ALA A 171 -32.81 19.68 2.94
CA ALA A 171 -31.97 20.84 2.66
C ALA A 171 -31.47 20.80 1.21
N LEU A 172 -30.94 19.67 0.73
CA LEU A 172 -30.49 19.51 -0.66
C LEU A 172 -31.64 19.78 -1.65
N ARG A 173 -32.84 19.25 -1.41
CA ARG A 173 -34.02 19.52 -2.26
C ARG A 173 -34.43 20.99 -2.25
N THR A 174 -34.42 21.61 -1.07
CA THR A 174 -34.92 22.98 -0.88
C THR A 174 -34.00 24.02 -1.49
N TYR A 175 -32.69 23.91 -1.26
CA TYR A 175 -31.72 24.93 -1.65
C TYR A 175 -31.00 24.61 -2.97
N PHE A 176 -30.94 23.33 -3.35
CA PHE A 176 -30.08 22.86 -4.45
C PHE A 176 -30.78 21.91 -5.43
N ASP A 177 -32.11 21.83 -5.42
CA ASP A 177 -32.89 20.98 -6.35
C ASP A 177 -32.49 19.49 -6.28
N GLY A 178 -32.02 19.05 -5.11
CA GLY A 178 -31.53 17.70 -4.87
C GLY A 178 -30.15 17.40 -5.47
N ARG A 179 -29.46 18.41 -6.02
CA ARG A 179 -28.13 18.26 -6.61
C ARG A 179 -27.06 18.29 -5.53
N PHE A 180 -26.00 17.50 -5.72
CA PHE A 180 -24.83 17.56 -4.86
C PHE A 180 -23.83 18.64 -5.26
N ALA A 181 -23.96 19.24 -6.45
CA ALA A 181 -23.04 20.24 -6.96
C ALA A 181 -23.71 21.28 -7.87
N PRO A 182 -23.08 22.46 -8.05
CA PRO A 182 -23.49 23.40 -9.07
C PRO A 182 -23.49 22.75 -10.47
N PRO A 183 -24.43 23.10 -11.36
CA PRO A 183 -24.38 22.65 -12.74
C PRO A 183 -23.13 23.22 -13.42
N VAL A 184 -22.26 22.32 -13.90
CA VAL A 184 -21.09 22.68 -14.70
C VAL A 184 -21.37 22.32 -16.14
N SER A 185 -21.26 23.29 -17.05
CA SER A 185 -21.27 23.01 -18.48
C SER A 185 -19.93 22.36 -18.84
N VAL A 186 -19.95 21.07 -19.13
CA VAL A 186 -18.74 20.35 -19.55
C VAL A 186 -18.78 20.21 -21.07
N PRO A 187 -17.87 20.87 -21.82
CA PRO A 187 -17.71 20.61 -23.24
C PRO A 187 -17.32 19.15 -23.44
N SER A 188 -17.87 18.49 -24.46
CA SER A 188 -17.56 17.10 -24.82
C SER A 188 -16.18 16.94 -25.46
N ASP A 189 -15.52 18.04 -25.83
CA ASP A 189 -14.24 18.05 -26.52
C ASP A 189 -13.27 19.00 -25.79
N THR A 190 -12.38 18.41 -24.99
CA THR A 190 -11.31 19.13 -24.28
C THR A 190 -9.95 18.52 -24.58
N ASN A 191 -9.76 17.92 -25.75
CA ASN A 191 -8.45 17.39 -26.10
C ASN A 191 -7.46 18.55 -26.28
N GLY A 192 -6.48 18.63 -25.38
CA GLY A 192 -5.33 19.52 -25.51
C GLY A 192 -5.58 21.03 -25.32
N TRP A 193 -5.80 21.46 -24.08
CA TRP A 193 -5.96 22.89 -23.72
C TRP A 193 -5.01 23.37 -22.61
N LEU A 194 -4.35 22.46 -21.90
CA LEU A 194 -3.33 22.79 -20.90
C LEU A 194 -2.03 23.21 -21.58
N ARG A 195 -1.49 24.34 -21.15
CA ARG A 195 -0.12 24.79 -21.46
C ARG A 195 0.82 24.30 -20.35
N ALA A 196 2.13 24.25 -20.62
CA ALA A 196 3.11 23.95 -19.60
C ALA A 196 3.02 24.96 -18.44
N PRO A 197 3.01 24.50 -17.17
CA PRO A 197 2.90 25.39 -16.00
C PRO A 197 4.25 26.01 -15.59
N TRP A 198 5.20 26.10 -16.51
CA TRP A 198 6.53 26.69 -16.35
C TRP A 198 6.95 27.39 -17.66
N PRO A 199 7.96 28.28 -17.62
CA PRO A 199 8.46 28.94 -18.81
C PRO A 199 9.00 27.97 -19.87
N SER A 200 8.85 28.33 -21.15
CA SER A 200 9.45 27.57 -22.25
C SER A 200 10.97 27.47 -22.10
N GLY A 201 11.53 26.29 -22.35
CA GLY A 201 12.96 26.02 -22.23
C GLY A 201 13.45 25.71 -20.82
N THR A 202 12.57 25.72 -19.81
CA THR A 202 12.89 25.23 -18.47
C THR A 202 13.17 23.72 -18.54
N LYS A 203 14.33 23.29 -18.02
CA LYS A 203 14.63 21.87 -17.83
C LYS A 203 13.77 21.31 -16.70
N VAL A 204 13.12 20.17 -16.94
CA VAL A 204 12.19 19.54 -15.99
C VAL A 204 12.46 18.04 -15.91
N HIS A 205 12.38 17.49 -14.72
CA HIS A 205 12.35 16.04 -14.48
C HIS A 205 10.97 15.64 -13.94
N HIS A 206 10.35 14.63 -14.55
CA HIS A 206 9.14 13.98 -14.00
C HIS A 206 9.60 13.11 -12.82
N LEU A 207 9.35 13.56 -11.60
CA LEU A 207 9.78 12.86 -10.40
C LEU A 207 8.73 11.82 -9.98
N ALA A 208 7.46 12.22 -10.02
CA ALA A 208 6.33 11.46 -9.50
C ALA A 208 5.17 11.37 -10.48
N TYR A 209 4.50 10.23 -10.53
CA TYR A 209 3.38 10.00 -11.43
C TYR A 209 2.07 9.90 -10.67
N PHE A 210 0.99 10.22 -11.36
CA PHE A 210 -0.36 10.03 -10.90
C PHE A 210 -0.66 8.54 -10.71
N ASP A 211 -1.23 8.18 -9.56
CA ASP A 211 -1.63 6.81 -9.26
C ASP A 211 -3.01 6.51 -9.85
N HIS A 212 -3.05 5.66 -10.88
CA HIS A 212 -4.31 5.29 -11.53
C HIS A 212 -5.15 4.26 -10.75
N MET A 213 -4.65 3.75 -9.64
CA MET A 213 -5.35 2.78 -8.79
C MET A 213 -5.92 3.47 -7.55
N TYR A 214 -5.11 4.22 -6.82
CA TYR A 214 -5.54 4.83 -5.55
C TYR A 214 -4.99 6.24 -5.36
N PRO A 215 -5.36 7.23 -6.19
CA PRO A 215 -4.76 8.56 -6.13
C PRO A 215 -5.07 9.34 -4.85
N MET A 216 -5.87 8.81 -3.93
CA MET A 216 -6.51 9.60 -2.87
C MET A 216 -6.07 9.29 -1.43
N VAL A 217 -5.04 8.47 -1.24
CA VAL A 217 -4.69 7.94 0.09
C VAL A 217 -3.21 8.16 0.42
N ASP A 218 -2.84 9.40 0.73
CA ASP A 218 -1.46 9.76 1.08
C ASP A 218 -1.07 9.43 2.55
N LEU A 219 -2.01 9.03 3.42
CA LEU A 219 -1.77 8.96 4.87
C LEU A 219 -2.20 7.66 5.58
N GLY A 220 -2.49 6.61 4.83
CA GLY A 220 -2.70 5.27 5.39
C GLY A 220 -2.46 4.24 4.31
N GLY A 221 -1.77 3.13 4.64
CA GLY A 221 -1.55 2.05 3.70
C GLY A 221 -2.87 1.66 3.05
N ASP A 222 -3.00 1.89 1.75
CA ASP A 222 -4.17 1.55 0.93
C ASP A 222 -4.28 0.03 0.68
N GLY A 223 -3.35 -0.73 1.25
CA GLY A 223 -3.25 -2.17 1.14
C GLY A 223 -2.65 -2.63 -0.19
N ASN A 224 -2.08 -1.73 -0.98
CA ASN A 224 -1.19 -2.06 -2.08
C ASN A 224 0.18 -1.39 -1.81
N ASN A 225 1.27 -1.94 -2.37
CA ASN A 225 2.57 -1.27 -2.37
C ASN A 225 2.92 -0.80 -3.79
N GLU A 226 1.91 -0.60 -4.65
CA GLU A 226 2.10 -0.48 -6.09
C GLU A 226 1.36 0.73 -6.67
N MET A 227 2.11 1.60 -7.35
CA MET A 227 1.57 2.66 -8.19
C MET A 227 1.65 2.27 -9.67
N ILE A 228 0.61 2.60 -10.44
CA ILE A 228 0.56 2.42 -11.89
C ILE A 228 0.50 3.78 -12.58
N ASP A 229 1.48 4.04 -13.46
CA ASP A 229 1.50 5.26 -14.25
C ASP A 229 0.65 5.17 -15.52
N TYR A 230 0.56 6.27 -16.27
CA TYR A 230 -0.22 6.39 -17.49
C TYR A 230 0.24 5.47 -18.64
N LEU A 231 1.44 4.87 -18.53
CA LEU A 231 1.98 3.87 -19.46
C LEU A 231 1.72 2.43 -18.99
N GLY A 232 1.09 2.25 -17.83
CA GLY A 232 0.84 0.95 -17.22
C GLY A 232 2.02 0.37 -16.44
N ARG A 233 3.08 1.15 -16.17
CA ARG A 233 4.28 0.68 -15.45
C ARG A 233 4.03 0.69 -13.94
N ARG A 234 4.54 -0.34 -13.24
CA ARG A 234 4.40 -0.51 -11.77
C ARG A 234 5.63 -0.02 -11.00
N ASN A 235 5.43 0.32 -9.72
CA ASN A 235 6.50 0.65 -8.76
C ASN A 235 7.45 1.76 -9.22
N VAL A 236 6.95 2.68 -10.05
CA VAL A 236 7.74 3.79 -10.57
C VAL A 236 7.89 4.95 -9.57
N GLN A 237 7.18 4.91 -8.44
CA GLN A 237 7.35 5.82 -7.30
C GLN A 237 6.53 5.39 -6.04
N TYR A 238 6.24 6.31 -5.10
CA TYR A 238 5.39 6.06 -3.93
C TYR A 238 3.90 5.92 -4.31
N ASN A 239 3.17 5.09 -3.56
CA ASN A 239 1.75 4.82 -3.76
C ASN A 239 0.87 5.97 -3.24
N GLY A 240 -0.38 6.08 -3.72
CA GLY A 240 -1.34 7.03 -3.15
C GLY A 240 -1.31 8.44 -3.75
N HIS A 241 -0.67 8.65 -4.91
CA HIS A 241 -0.33 9.97 -5.43
C HIS A 241 -1.43 10.59 -6.33
N ASP A 242 -1.98 11.76 -5.94
CA ASP A 242 -3.11 12.46 -6.61
C ASP A 242 -2.71 13.35 -7.80
N GLY A 243 -1.43 13.39 -8.17
CA GLY A 243 -0.94 14.33 -9.19
C GLY A 243 0.38 13.90 -9.81
N HIS A 244 1.10 14.87 -10.36
CA HIS A 244 2.42 14.68 -10.95
C HIS A 244 3.41 15.63 -10.30
N ASP A 245 4.59 15.14 -9.95
CA ASP A 245 5.64 15.98 -9.41
C ASP A 245 6.71 16.28 -10.45
N TYR A 246 7.03 17.55 -10.57
CA TYR A 246 8.04 18.07 -11.48
C TYR A 246 9.16 18.74 -10.71
N VAL A 247 10.39 18.29 -10.93
CA VAL A 247 11.60 18.89 -10.37
C VAL A 247 12.27 19.79 -11.40
N PHE A 248 12.74 20.95 -10.95
CA PHE A 248 13.43 21.94 -11.76
C PHE A 248 14.92 21.98 -11.37
N PRO A 249 15.79 21.15 -11.98
CA PRO A 249 17.17 20.96 -11.53
C PRO A 249 18.01 22.25 -11.60
N ASP A 250 17.73 23.11 -12.58
CA ASP A 250 18.48 24.35 -12.78
C ASP A 250 18.03 25.46 -11.81
N ALA A 251 16.83 25.35 -11.23
CA ALA A 251 16.25 26.35 -10.34
C ALA A 251 15.19 25.74 -9.36
N PRO A 252 15.60 24.89 -8.38
CA PRO A 252 14.65 24.14 -7.55
C PRO A 252 13.69 25.03 -6.73
N PHE A 253 14.18 26.14 -6.18
CA PHE A 253 13.44 27.04 -5.28
C PHE A 253 13.00 28.36 -5.93
N SER A 254 13.20 28.53 -7.24
CA SER A 254 13.04 29.83 -7.90
C SER A 254 12.42 29.75 -9.29
N THR A 255 11.95 28.57 -9.71
CA THR A 255 11.31 28.43 -11.01
C THR A 255 9.94 29.12 -10.99
N PRO A 256 9.67 30.04 -11.93
CA PRO A 256 8.34 30.63 -12.08
C PRO A 256 7.30 29.55 -12.39
N ILE A 257 6.21 29.51 -11.61
CA ILE A 257 5.07 28.64 -11.86
C ILE A 257 3.95 29.46 -12.51
N LEU A 258 3.46 28.98 -13.64
CA LEU A 258 2.49 29.65 -14.51
C LEU A 258 1.14 28.91 -14.48
N ALA A 259 0.06 29.64 -14.69
CA ALA A 259 -1.25 29.06 -14.90
C ALA A 259 -1.26 28.24 -16.20
N ALA A 260 -1.47 26.92 -16.12
CA ALA A 260 -1.57 26.05 -17.29
C ALA A 260 -2.72 26.45 -18.23
N ALA A 261 -3.76 27.09 -17.68
CA ALA A 261 -4.91 27.58 -18.45
C ALA A 261 -5.63 28.73 -17.74
N ALA A 262 -6.49 29.44 -18.48
CA ALA A 262 -7.26 30.55 -17.95
C ALA A 262 -8.37 30.10 -16.99
N GLY A 263 -8.65 30.89 -15.95
CA GLY A 263 -9.64 30.53 -14.94
C GLY A 263 -9.73 31.52 -13.79
N THR A 264 -10.36 31.08 -12.70
CA THR A 264 -10.32 31.78 -11.41
C THR A 264 -9.35 31.04 -10.51
N ALA A 265 -8.25 31.70 -10.13
CA ALA A 265 -7.22 31.16 -9.25
C ALA A 265 -7.48 31.52 -7.78
N TYR A 266 -7.27 30.57 -6.87
CA TYR A 266 -7.41 30.71 -5.43
C TYR A 266 -6.09 30.34 -4.76
N ALA A 267 -5.59 31.17 -3.85
CA ALA A 267 -4.38 30.88 -3.09
C ALA A 267 -4.73 30.13 -1.80
N LEU A 268 -4.08 28.99 -1.57
CA LEU A 268 -4.32 28.11 -0.43
C LEU A 268 -3.10 28.06 0.47
N ARG A 269 -3.31 28.26 1.78
CA ARG A 269 -2.26 28.17 2.81
C ARG A 269 -2.65 27.07 3.77
N GLU A 270 -2.16 25.87 3.49
CA GLU A 270 -2.57 24.65 4.20
C GLU A 270 -1.36 23.94 4.79
N ALA A 271 -1.59 22.91 5.62
CA ALA A 271 -0.52 22.07 6.15
C ALA A 271 0.34 21.43 5.05
N ARG A 272 -0.29 21.08 3.91
CA ARG A 272 0.36 20.56 2.69
C ARG A 272 1.28 21.59 2.00
N GLY A 273 1.20 22.87 2.36
CA GLY A 273 2.05 23.94 1.88
C GLY A 273 1.29 25.12 1.30
N LEU A 274 2.01 25.96 0.55
CA LEU A 274 1.40 27.00 -0.28
C LEU A 274 0.98 26.37 -1.60
N GLY A 275 -0.29 26.56 -1.96
CA GLY A 275 -0.83 26.07 -3.22
C GLY A 275 -1.73 27.06 -3.93
N VAL A 276 -1.98 26.79 -5.19
CA VAL A 276 -2.95 27.52 -6.00
C VAL A 276 -3.91 26.49 -6.61
N VAL A 277 -5.21 26.77 -6.56
CA VAL A 277 -6.22 26.03 -7.32
C VAL A 277 -6.81 26.95 -8.36
N ILE A 278 -6.87 26.52 -9.62
CA ILE A 278 -7.48 27.29 -10.71
C ILE A 278 -8.71 26.55 -11.19
N VAL A 279 -9.89 27.15 -11.01
CA VAL A 279 -11.14 26.64 -11.56
C VAL A 279 -11.33 27.16 -12.98
N HIS A 280 -11.46 26.23 -13.94
CA HIS A 280 -11.52 26.54 -15.36
C HIS A 280 -12.98 26.55 -15.88
N PRO A 281 -13.29 27.36 -16.90
CA PRO A 281 -14.65 27.45 -17.46
C PRO A 281 -15.18 26.14 -18.07
N ASN A 282 -14.29 25.21 -18.44
CA ASN A 282 -14.63 23.91 -19.02
C ASN A 282 -14.95 22.83 -17.98
N GLY A 283 -15.00 23.19 -16.69
CA GLY A 283 -15.34 22.28 -15.60
C GLY A 283 -14.16 21.53 -14.98
N TYR A 284 -12.95 21.71 -15.52
CA TYR A 284 -11.72 21.23 -14.91
C TYR A 284 -11.20 22.20 -13.85
N GLU A 285 -10.31 21.71 -13.00
CA GLU A 285 -9.44 22.53 -12.18
C GLU A 285 -8.00 22.02 -12.26
N THR A 286 -7.04 22.93 -12.13
CA THR A 286 -5.62 22.59 -11.96
C THR A 286 -5.18 23.00 -10.57
N VAL A 287 -4.38 22.15 -9.93
CA VAL A 287 -3.85 22.37 -8.58
C VAL A 287 -2.35 22.39 -8.61
N TYR A 288 -1.75 23.32 -7.87
CA TYR A 288 -0.32 23.55 -7.81
C TYR A 288 0.08 23.60 -6.34
N TRP A 289 0.97 22.72 -5.89
CA TRP A 289 1.43 22.68 -4.50
C TRP A 289 2.94 22.94 -4.37
N HIS A 290 3.36 23.03 -3.11
CA HIS A 290 4.75 23.21 -2.67
C HIS A 290 5.39 24.53 -3.12
N LEU A 291 4.59 25.55 -3.40
CA LEU A 291 5.10 26.86 -3.80
C LEU A 291 5.90 27.52 -2.65
N SER A 292 7.02 28.16 -2.96
CA SER A 292 7.76 28.95 -1.96
C SER A 292 7.12 30.33 -1.71
N ALA A 293 6.46 30.87 -2.73
CA ALA A 293 5.77 32.16 -2.68
C ALA A 293 4.62 32.24 -3.69
N PHE A 294 3.59 33.02 -3.36
CA PHE A 294 2.55 33.42 -4.30
C PHE A 294 2.97 34.60 -5.16
N ALA A 295 2.41 34.67 -6.37
CA ALA A 295 2.55 35.85 -7.21
C ALA A 295 1.83 37.08 -6.59
N PRO A 296 2.29 38.32 -6.87
CA PRO A 296 1.68 39.54 -6.34
C PRO A 296 0.20 39.75 -6.67
N ILE A 297 -0.32 39.05 -7.70
CA ILE A 297 -1.72 39.12 -8.13
C ILE A 297 -2.71 38.64 -7.06
N PHE A 298 -2.24 37.90 -6.05
CA PHE A 298 -3.06 37.44 -4.92
C PHE A 298 -3.17 38.48 -3.78
N ASN A 299 -2.56 39.66 -3.92
CA ASN A 299 -2.65 40.72 -2.90
C ASN A 299 -4.02 41.40 -2.86
N GLU A 300 -4.82 41.30 -3.92
CA GLU A 300 -6.10 42.01 -4.08
C GLU A 300 -7.33 41.19 -3.62
N GLY A 301 -7.13 39.97 -3.12
CA GLY A 301 -8.20 39.12 -2.59
C GLY A 301 -7.92 37.61 -2.73
N ASN A 302 -8.83 36.79 -2.19
CA ASN A 302 -8.63 35.34 -2.10
C ASN A 302 -8.81 34.59 -3.44
N SER A 303 -9.35 35.27 -4.46
CA SER A 303 -9.50 34.71 -5.80
C SER A 303 -9.26 35.77 -6.87
N VAL A 304 -8.57 35.42 -7.95
CA VAL A 304 -8.22 36.34 -9.05
C VAL A 304 -8.42 35.66 -10.40
N LYS A 305 -8.85 36.43 -11.41
CA LYS A 305 -8.91 35.93 -12.79
C LYS A 305 -7.50 35.86 -13.38
N VAL A 306 -7.16 34.72 -13.96
CA VAL A 306 -5.85 34.49 -14.59
C VAL A 306 -6.01 34.05 -16.04
N SER A 307 -5.05 34.45 -16.88
CA SER A 307 -4.88 33.94 -18.24
C SER A 307 -3.88 32.78 -18.26
N ALA A 308 -3.94 31.93 -19.29
CA ALA A 308 -2.92 30.90 -19.50
C ALA A 308 -1.52 31.55 -19.62
N GLY A 309 -0.50 30.97 -18.97
CA GLY A 309 0.86 31.49 -18.92
C GLY A 309 1.08 32.61 -17.91
N GLN A 310 0.06 33.06 -17.18
CA GLN A 310 0.21 34.09 -16.15
C GLN A 310 0.94 33.53 -14.92
N LEU A 311 1.88 34.31 -14.36
CA LEU A 311 2.61 33.94 -13.15
C LEU A 311 1.67 33.81 -11.94
N ILE A 312 1.69 32.65 -11.27
CA ILE A 312 0.88 32.37 -10.09
C ILE A 312 1.73 32.10 -8.83
N GLY A 313 2.99 31.71 -8.99
CA GLY A 313 3.88 31.51 -7.85
C GLY A 313 5.27 31.09 -8.25
N ILE A 314 6.03 30.62 -7.28
CA ILE A 314 7.42 30.19 -7.43
C ILE A 314 7.54 28.77 -6.85
N SER A 315 8.28 27.89 -7.53
CA SER A 315 8.56 26.53 -7.06
C SER A 315 9.22 26.54 -5.68
N GLY A 316 9.03 25.48 -4.89
CA GLY A 316 9.55 25.43 -3.54
C GLY A 316 9.41 24.05 -2.90
N ALA A 317 9.47 24.03 -1.57
CA ALA A 317 9.34 22.83 -0.73
C ALA A 317 8.42 23.11 0.48
N SER A 318 7.41 23.98 0.34
CA SER A 318 6.53 24.29 1.46
C SER A 318 5.65 23.09 1.81
N GLY A 319 5.47 22.82 3.12
CA GLY A 319 4.52 21.82 3.61
C GLY A 319 4.95 20.35 3.47
N VAL A 320 6.14 20.09 2.93
CA VAL A 320 6.74 18.74 2.83
C VAL A 320 8.20 18.82 3.27
N SER A 321 8.70 17.81 3.99
CA SER A 321 10.08 17.72 4.48
C SER A 321 11.09 17.22 3.43
N GLY A 322 10.78 17.35 2.14
CA GLY A 322 11.51 16.73 1.03
C GLY A 322 12.13 17.71 0.03
N THR A 323 12.51 17.18 -1.13
CA THR A 323 13.16 17.92 -2.24
C THR A 323 12.18 18.92 -2.89
N PRO A 324 12.62 20.11 -3.34
CA PRO A 324 11.75 21.09 -4.01
C PRO A 324 11.19 20.56 -5.34
N HIS A 325 9.88 20.68 -5.52
CA HIS A 325 9.17 20.26 -6.72
C HIS A 325 7.87 21.06 -6.89
N LEU A 326 7.28 20.99 -8.08
CA LEU A 326 5.88 21.35 -8.30
C LEU A 326 5.07 20.06 -8.30
N HIS A 327 4.15 19.92 -7.35
CA HIS A 327 3.08 18.93 -7.45
C HIS A 327 1.91 19.55 -8.21
N PHE A 328 1.48 18.89 -9.28
CA PHE A 328 0.47 19.37 -10.22
C PHE A 328 -0.64 18.34 -10.38
N GLU A 329 -1.87 18.74 -10.10
CA GLU A 329 -3.05 17.88 -10.24
C GLU A 329 -3.99 18.45 -11.30
N VAL A 330 -4.75 17.56 -11.93
CA VAL A 330 -5.93 17.92 -12.68
C VAL A 330 -7.13 17.22 -12.08
N ARG A 331 -8.19 17.98 -11.84
CA ARG A 331 -9.44 17.42 -11.31
C ARG A 331 -10.61 17.90 -12.16
N ARG A 332 -11.70 17.14 -12.17
CA ARG A 332 -12.93 17.44 -12.92
C ARG A 332 -14.13 17.37 -12.01
N TRP A 333 -15.05 18.32 -12.17
CA TRP A 333 -16.36 18.24 -11.54
C TRP A 333 -17.17 17.08 -12.13
N GLU A 334 -17.50 16.09 -11.31
CA GLU A 334 -18.43 15.02 -11.67
C GLU A 334 -19.18 14.54 -10.42
N GLY A 335 -20.51 14.61 -10.44
CA GLY A 335 -21.30 14.41 -9.23
C GLY A 335 -21.09 15.55 -8.21
N GLY A 336 -21.20 15.23 -6.92
CA GLY A 336 -20.96 16.11 -5.78
C GLY A 336 -19.49 16.32 -5.41
N ILE A 337 -18.56 15.84 -6.26
CA ILE A 337 -17.14 15.76 -5.95
C ILE A 337 -16.26 16.21 -7.12
N ARG A 338 -15.00 16.54 -6.79
CA ARG A 338 -13.91 16.67 -7.75
C ARG A 338 -13.21 15.33 -7.87
N LYS A 339 -13.26 14.75 -9.07
CA LYS A 339 -12.51 13.54 -9.40
C LYS A 339 -11.16 13.91 -9.96
N GLN A 340 -10.13 13.21 -9.53
CA GLN A 340 -8.79 13.28 -10.10
C GLN A 340 -8.82 12.80 -11.55
N VAL A 341 -8.02 13.41 -12.42
CA VAL A 341 -7.88 13.05 -13.83
C VAL A 341 -6.40 13.09 -14.16
N ASP A 342 -5.85 12.00 -14.70
CA ASP A 342 -4.51 12.07 -15.28
C ASP A 342 -4.57 12.87 -16.62
N PRO A 343 -3.86 14.02 -16.73
CA PRO A 343 -3.82 14.83 -17.95
C PRO A 343 -2.98 14.24 -19.09
N TYR A 344 -2.23 13.15 -18.85
CA TYR A 344 -1.50 12.39 -19.85
C TYR A 344 -2.34 11.27 -20.47
N GLY A 345 -3.58 11.01 -20.02
CA GLY A 345 -4.39 9.95 -20.59
C GLY A 345 -4.00 8.55 -20.10
N TRP A 346 -4.63 7.52 -20.65
CA TRP A 346 -4.31 6.13 -20.34
C TRP A 346 -3.80 5.43 -21.59
N PHE A 347 -2.54 4.97 -21.56
CA PHE A 347 -1.90 4.18 -22.62
C PHE A 347 -1.40 2.83 -22.14
N GLY A 348 -1.59 2.54 -20.86
CA GLY A 348 -1.34 1.21 -20.37
C GLY A 348 -2.27 0.19 -21.03
N PRO A 349 -1.92 -1.08 -20.93
CA PRO A 349 -2.72 -2.14 -21.51
C PRO A 349 -4.10 -2.23 -20.85
N GLY A 350 -5.13 -2.58 -21.63
CA GLY A 350 -6.51 -2.73 -21.19
C GLY A 350 -7.23 -1.42 -20.83
N PRO A 351 -8.41 -1.49 -20.18
CA PRO A 351 -9.18 -0.30 -19.82
C PRO A 351 -8.47 0.52 -18.75
N ASP A 352 -8.69 1.82 -18.80
CA ASP A 352 -8.24 2.76 -17.77
C ASP A 352 -8.79 2.33 -16.39
N PRO A 353 -7.93 2.05 -15.40
CA PRO A 353 -8.37 1.61 -14.08
C PRO A 353 -8.92 2.74 -13.22
N CYS A 354 -8.59 4.00 -13.50
CA CYS A 354 -9.00 5.16 -12.72
C CYS A 354 -10.54 5.29 -12.59
N PRO A 355 -11.35 5.19 -13.67
CA PRO A 355 -12.81 5.22 -13.61
C PRO A 355 -13.49 4.21 -12.67
N THR A 356 -12.80 3.14 -12.25
CA THR A 356 -13.36 2.16 -11.31
C THR A 356 -13.50 2.73 -9.89
N TYR A 357 -12.86 3.86 -9.60
CA TYR A 357 -12.87 4.51 -8.30
C TYR A 357 -13.72 5.78 -8.31
N ALA A 358 -14.56 5.97 -7.29
CA ALA A 358 -15.45 7.13 -7.22
C ALA A 358 -14.68 8.47 -7.24
N GLY A 359 -13.49 8.51 -6.66
CA GLY A 359 -12.63 9.71 -6.65
C GLY A 359 -11.82 9.95 -7.92
N CYS A 360 -11.83 9.05 -8.89
CA CYS A 360 -10.94 9.11 -10.05
C CYS A 360 -11.78 9.05 -11.35
N GLY A 361 -11.56 10.01 -12.24
CA GLY A 361 -12.27 10.16 -13.50
C GLY A 361 -11.37 9.77 -14.66
N ALA A 362 -11.97 9.32 -15.78
CA ALA A 362 -11.21 8.83 -16.93
C ALA A 362 -10.01 9.71 -17.28
N SER A 363 -8.84 9.08 -17.36
CA SER A 363 -7.59 9.68 -17.80
C SER A 363 -7.75 10.13 -19.24
N ILE A 364 -7.44 11.39 -19.50
CA ILE A 364 -7.65 12.04 -20.80
C ILE A 364 -6.41 12.85 -21.14
N TRP A 365 -6.01 12.85 -22.41
CA TRP A 365 -4.96 13.75 -22.88
C TRP A 365 -5.43 15.21 -22.86
N LEU A 366 -4.90 16.02 -21.94
CA LEU A 366 -5.31 17.41 -21.75
C LEU A 366 -4.24 18.43 -22.18
N TRP A 367 -3.04 17.99 -22.54
CA TRP A 367 -1.93 18.87 -22.95
C TRP A 367 -2.06 19.39 -24.39
N HIS A 368 -1.84 20.69 -24.57
CA HIS A 368 -1.98 21.35 -25.87
C HIS A 368 -0.99 20.80 -26.92
N PRO A 369 -1.39 20.53 -28.17
CA PRO A 369 -0.53 19.94 -29.20
C PRO A 369 0.79 20.68 -29.47
N ASP A 370 0.79 22.02 -29.38
CA ASP A 370 2.03 22.81 -29.52
C ASP A 370 3.14 22.47 -28.49
N LEU A 371 2.85 21.70 -27.44
CA LEU A 371 3.83 21.27 -26.46
C LEU A 371 4.61 20.01 -26.89
N LEU A 372 4.20 19.34 -27.96
CA LEU A 372 4.87 18.16 -28.49
C LEU A 372 6.36 18.45 -28.74
N GLY A 373 7.24 17.65 -28.13
CA GLY A 373 8.69 17.79 -28.26
C GLY A 373 9.33 18.90 -27.42
N SER A 374 8.56 19.72 -26.68
CA SER A 374 9.10 20.73 -25.75
C SER A 374 9.50 20.16 -24.38
N TYR A 375 8.86 19.06 -24.01
CA TYR A 375 9.09 18.19 -22.86
C TYR A 375 8.49 16.82 -23.25
N ASP A 376 8.48 15.84 -22.36
CA ASP A 376 7.81 14.55 -22.56
C ASP A 376 6.26 14.68 -22.52
N PHE A 377 5.72 15.63 -23.29
CA PHE A 377 4.30 15.79 -23.60
C PHE A 377 3.96 15.13 -24.92
N THR A 378 4.66 14.06 -25.30
CA THR A 378 4.34 13.29 -26.50
C THR A 378 3.49 12.10 -26.05
N PRO A 379 2.20 12.00 -26.46
CA PRO A 379 1.47 10.75 -26.32
C PRO A 379 2.32 9.63 -26.93
N PRO A 380 2.47 8.45 -26.29
CA PRO A 380 3.12 7.31 -26.91
C PRO A 380 2.58 7.12 -28.34
N ASP A 381 3.47 6.93 -29.32
CA ASP A 381 3.09 6.78 -30.72
C ASP A 381 2.00 5.70 -30.84
N HIS A 382 0.77 6.13 -31.12
CA HIS A 382 -0.41 5.27 -31.19
C HIS A 382 -0.22 4.16 -32.24
N LEU A 383 0.17 2.98 -31.78
CA LEU A 383 -0.53 1.77 -32.14
C LEU A 383 -1.41 1.44 -30.95
N LEU A 384 -2.70 1.11 -31.18
CA LEU A 384 -3.42 0.33 -30.17
C LEU A 384 -2.49 -0.82 -29.79
N PRO A 385 -2.25 -1.07 -28.49
CA PRO A 385 -1.46 -2.23 -28.09
C PRO A 385 -1.97 -3.42 -28.89
N VAL A 386 -1.06 -4.15 -29.53
CA VAL A 386 -1.41 -5.47 -30.06
C VAL A 386 -2.15 -6.16 -28.91
N PRO A 387 -3.40 -6.62 -29.12
CA PRO A 387 -4.17 -7.23 -28.04
C PRO A 387 -3.28 -8.23 -27.35
N ASP A 388 -3.11 -8.05 -26.04
CA ASP A 388 -2.25 -8.96 -25.31
C ASP A 388 -2.87 -10.35 -25.38
N THR A 389 -2.10 -11.28 -25.93
CA THR A 389 -2.47 -12.68 -26.06
C THR A 389 -1.49 -13.57 -25.31
N THR A 390 -0.55 -12.95 -24.60
CA THR A 390 0.48 -13.64 -23.83
C THR A 390 -0.09 -13.88 -22.45
N PRO A 391 -0.20 -15.14 -21.99
CA PRO A 391 -0.57 -15.39 -20.61
C PRO A 391 0.48 -14.81 -19.65
N PRO A 392 0.05 -14.36 -18.46
CA PRO A 392 0.98 -13.84 -17.46
C PRO A 392 1.96 -14.92 -17.01
N LEU A 393 3.17 -14.54 -16.62
CA LEU A 393 4.08 -15.42 -15.90
C LEU A 393 3.74 -15.39 -14.41
N GLY A 394 3.51 -16.54 -13.79
CA GLY A 394 3.21 -16.65 -12.37
C GLY A 394 4.06 -17.67 -11.64
N THR A 395 4.30 -17.46 -10.36
CA THR A 395 5.00 -18.38 -9.46
C THR A 395 4.23 -18.51 -8.15
N ILE A 396 4.23 -19.72 -7.58
CA ILE A 396 3.59 -19.98 -6.29
C ILE A 396 4.61 -20.51 -5.29
N ARG A 397 4.55 -19.99 -4.06
CA ARG A 397 5.19 -20.61 -2.90
C ARG A 397 4.24 -20.70 -1.71
N VAL A 398 3.82 -21.91 -1.41
CA VAL A 398 3.03 -22.26 -0.23
C VAL A 398 3.94 -22.46 0.97
N ALA A 399 3.56 -21.85 2.10
CA ALA A 399 4.30 -21.89 3.36
C ALA A 399 5.81 -21.62 3.14
N PRO A 400 6.17 -20.43 2.64
CA PRO A 400 7.57 -20.06 2.47
C PRO A 400 8.33 -20.25 3.79
N PRO A 401 9.60 -20.71 3.75
CA PRO A 401 10.38 -20.93 4.97
C PRO A 401 10.44 -19.67 5.83
N GLU A 402 10.42 -19.88 7.15
CA GLU A 402 10.66 -18.80 8.09
C GLU A 402 12.02 -18.15 7.79
N HIS A 403 12.12 -16.83 7.95
CA HIS A 403 13.32 -16.02 7.72
C HIS A 403 13.77 -15.81 6.27
N VAL A 404 13.10 -16.36 5.26
CA VAL A 404 13.39 -16.05 3.84
C VAL A 404 12.55 -14.84 3.38
N LEU A 405 13.23 -13.76 2.98
CA LEU A 405 12.59 -12.53 2.51
C LEU A 405 12.44 -12.47 1.00
N LEU A 406 13.46 -12.94 0.26
CA LEU A 406 13.47 -12.95 -1.21
C LEU A 406 14.12 -14.26 -1.69
N SER A 407 13.58 -14.87 -2.74
CA SER A 407 14.19 -16.01 -3.41
C SER A 407 13.91 -15.99 -4.91
N VAL A 408 14.98 -16.07 -5.73
CA VAL A 408 14.94 -15.96 -7.19
C VAL A 408 15.88 -16.98 -7.83
N SER A 409 15.33 -17.87 -8.66
CA SER A 409 16.09 -18.93 -9.35
C SER A 409 16.59 -18.54 -10.74
N PHE A 410 16.08 -17.47 -11.36
CA PHE A 410 16.46 -17.05 -12.72
C PHE A 410 16.28 -18.12 -13.82
N ASP A 411 15.31 -19.03 -13.64
CA ASP A 411 14.97 -20.11 -14.58
C ASP A 411 14.23 -19.59 -15.84
N GLY A 412 14.93 -18.82 -16.66
CA GLY A 412 14.41 -18.24 -17.90
C GLY A 412 13.58 -16.98 -17.68
N HIS A 413 13.39 -16.56 -16.43
CA HIS A 413 12.66 -15.36 -16.06
C HIS A 413 13.18 -14.73 -14.76
N PRO A 414 12.94 -13.41 -14.54
CA PRO A 414 13.41 -12.70 -13.36
C PRO A 414 12.48 -12.77 -12.14
N LEU A 415 11.28 -13.33 -12.31
CA LEU A 415 10.25 -13.37 -11.28
C LEU A 415 10.72 -14.15 -10.04
N GLN A 416 10.60 -13.53 -8.88
CA GLN A 416 10.89 -14.14 -7.60
C GLN A 416 9.83 -15.17 -7.20
N THR A 417 10.23 -16.25 -6.53
CA THR A 417 9.30 -17.23 -5.94
C THR A 417 8.81 -16.83 -4.55
N ILE A 418 9.66 -16.09 -3.81
CA ILE A 418 9.37 -15.47 -2.51
C ILE A 418 9.82 -14.03 -2.62
N GLY A 419 8.99 -13.08 -2.16
CA GLY A 419 9.35 -11.66 -2.12
C GLY A 419 8.14 -10.75 -2.31
N GLN A 420 8.37 -9.46 -2.18
CA GLN A 420 7.39 -8.38 -2.35
C GLN A 420 7.79 -7.42 -3.46
N GLY A 421 6.80 -6.96 -4.21
CA GLY A 421 6.96 -6.04 -5.34
C GLY A 421 7.66 -6.68 -6.53
N LEU A 422 7.42 -6.11 -7.72
CA LEU A 422 8.02 -6.63 -8.95
C LEU A 422 9.46 -6.17 -9.16
N PRO A 423 10.30 -6.97 -9.85
CA PRO A 423 11.63 -6.55 -10.22
C PRO A 423 11.57 -5.37 -11.19
N TYR A 424 12.42 -4.37 -10.95
CA TYR A 424 12.70 -3.32 -11.92
C TYR A 424 13.60 -3.89 -13.01
N ILE A 425 13.19 -3.78 -14.27
CA ILE A 425 13.94 -4.28 -15.42
C ILE A 425 14.10 -3.17 -16.46
N ASN A 426 15.32 -2.98 -16.94
CA ASN A 426 15.61 -2.07 -18.05
C ASN A 426 16.45 -2.77 -19.11
N GLY A 427 15.88 -2.94 -20.29
CA GLY A 427 16.47 -3.72 -21.39
C GLY A 427 16.08 -5.20 -21.36
N THR A 428 16.61 -5.97 -22.31
CA THR A 428 16.24 -7.38 -22.50
C THR A 428 17.15 -8.30 -21.70
N LEU A 429 16.58 -8.99 -20.71
CA LEU A 429 17.29 -10.00 -19.93
C LEU A 429 17.65 -11.21 -20.80
N ARG A 430 18.73 -11.89 -20.42
CA ARG A 430 19.20 -13.09 -21.09
C ARG A 430 19.52 -14.15 -20.06
N PHE A 431 19.22 -15.39 -20.42
CA PHE A 431 19.42 -16.56 -19.58
C PHE A 431 20.26 -17.60 -20.34
N ALA A 432 21.02 -18.39 -19.60
CA ALA A 432 21.81 -19.53 -20.11
C ALA A 432 21.85 -20.62 -19.05
N ASP A 433 22.45 -21.77 -19.35
CA ASP A 433 22.58 -22.87 -18.39
C ASP A 433 23.16 -22.38 -17.05
N GLY A 434 22.42 -22.65 -15.97
CA GLY A 434 22.71 -22.24 -14.61
C GLY A 434 23.44 -23.31 -13.81
N ARG A 435 23.66 -23.04 -12.52
CA ARG A 435 24.06 -24.05 -11.55
C ARG A 435 22.92 -25.05 -11.35
N PHE A 436 21.69 -24.51 -11.32
CA PHE A 436 20.43 -25.25 -11.31
C PHE A 436 19.55 -24.62 -12.40
N GLY A 437 19.07 -25.41 -13.36
CA GLY A 437 18.25 -24.88 -14.45
C GLY A 437 18.95 -23.80 -15.28
N GLN A 438 18.43 -22.57 -15.28
CA GLN A 438 19.01 -21.42 -15.99
C GLN A 438 19.46 -20.32 -15.05
N ALA A 439 20.45 -19.54 -15.49
CA ALA A 439 21.00 -18.40 -14.76
C ALA A 439 20.90 -17.11 -15.57
N LEU A 440 20.78 -16.00 -14.85
CA LEU A 440 20.81 -14.65 -15.41
C LEU A 440 22.20 -14.32 -15.94
N ILE A 441 22.29 -13.86 -17.19
CA ILE A 441 23.49 -13.23 -17.73
C ILE A 441 23.44 -11.73 -17.37
N SER A 442 24.26 -11.30 -16.42
CA SER A 442 24.41 -9.88 -16.13
C SER A 442 25.42 -9.28 -17.11
N ASP A 443 24.94 -8.73 -18.23
CA ASP A 443 25.78 -8.05 -19.23
C ASP A 443 25.28 -6.63 -19.60
N ARG A 444 24.06 -6.52 -20.10
CA ARG A 444 23.51 -5.29 -20.70
C ARG A 444 22.27 -4.81 -19.97
N ALA A 445 21.31 -5.72 -19.78
CA ALA A 445 20.05 -5.38 -19.11
C ALA A 445 20.24 -5.16 -17.61
N GLU A 446 19.46 -4.23 -17.08
CA GLU A 446 19.34 -3.95 -15.67
C GLU A 446 18.26 -4.81 -15.05
N ILE A 447 18.55 -5.30 -13.86
CA ILE A 447 17.57 -5.90 -12.98
C ILE A 447 17.86 -5.51 -11.54
N ALA A 448 16.82 -5.13 -10.83
CA ALA A 448 16.88 -4.82 -9.41
C ALA A 448 15.59 -5.24 -8.71
N PHE A 449 15.69 -5.59 -7.44
CA PHE A 449 14.53 -5.95 -6.60
C PHE A 449 14.26 -4.85 -5.57
N PRO A 450 13.00 -4.55 -5.25
CA PRO A 450 12.66 -3.66 -4.13
C PRO A 450 13.33 -4.16 -2.85
N THR A 451 13.86 -3.25 -2.02
CA THR A 451 14.44 -3.62 -0.72
C THR A 451 13.39 -3.68 0.38
N THR A 452 12.32 -2.89 0.28
CA THR A 452 11.19 -2.90 1.21
C THR A 452 10.56 -4.29 1.26
N GLY A 453 10.52 -4.90 2.45
CA GLY A 453 10.00 -6.25 2.65
C GLY A 453 10.93 -7.40 2.24
N ASN A 454 11.95 -7.12 1.42
CA ASN A 454 12.87 -8.13 0.87
C ASN A 454 14.28 -8.08 1.50
N LEU A 455 14.64 -7.00 2.19
CA LEU A 455 15.96 -6.80 2.80
C LEU A 455 15.83 -6.21 4.21
N ASN A 456 16.37 -6.90 5.21
CA ASN A 456 16.50 -6.36 6.56
C ASN A 456 17.90 -5.75 6.73
N ILE A 457 17.99 -4.42 6.86
CA ILE A 457 19.29 -3.75 6.91
C ILE A 457 20.01 -3.92 8.26
N GLU A 458 19.27 -4.16 9.36
CA GLU A 458 19.85 -4.29 10.70
C GLU A 458 20.61 -5.62 10.86
N GLN A 459 20.13 -6.68 10.23
CA GLN A 459 20.77 -7.99 10.22
C GLN A 459 20.25 -8.80 9.05
N GLY A 460 21.09 -9.67 8.50
CA GLY A 460 20.66 -10.48 7.36
C GLY A 460 21.77 -11.29 6.72
N THR A 461 21.37 -12.07 5.72
CA THR A 461 22.28 -12.85 4.88
C THR A 461 21.81 -12.79 3.44
N ILE A 462 22.72 -12.53 2.49
CA ILE A 462 22.47 -12.65 1.06
C ILE A 462 23.33 -13.78 0.52
N SER A 463 22.69 -14.72 -0.17
CA SER A 463 23.27 -15.90 -0.80
C SER A 463 23.02 -15.87 -2.30
N LEU A 464 24.01 -16.22 -3.11
CA LEU A 464 23.87 -16.36 -4.56
C LEU A 464 24.97 -17.26 -5.13
N TRP A 465 24.67 -17.91 -6.25
CA TRP A 465 25.65 -18.59 -7.08
C TRP A 465 26.14 -17.67 -8.19
N VAL A 466 27.45 -17.67 -8.44
CA VAL A 466 28.06 -16.85 -9.49
C VAL A 466 29.03 -17.71 -10.29
N GLU A 467 28.90 -17.67 -11.61
CA GLU A 467 29.86 -18.32 -12.49
C GLU A 467 31.01 -17.36 -12.79
N ILE A 468 32.20 -17.70 -12.30
CA ILE A 468 33.43 -16.96 -12.51
C ILE A 468 33.93 -17.24 -13.93
N PRO A 469 34.10 -16.21 -14.79
CA PRO A 469 34.58 -16.40 -16.16
C PRO A 469 36.09 -16.64 -16.20
N GLU A 470 36.60 -17.18 -17.31
CA GLU A 470 38.05 -17.30 -17.54
C GLU A 470 38.77 -15.93 -17.47
N ARG A 471 38.08 -14.88 -17.94
CA ARG A 471 38.54 -13.49 -17.88
C ARG A 471 37.34 -12.60 -17.64
N PHE A 472 37.44 -11.76 -16.61
CA PHE A 472 36.46 -10.69 -16.40
C PHE A 472 36.51 -9.69 -17.57
N PRO A 473 35.36 -9.20 -18.04
CA PRO A 473 35.33 -8.20 -19.10
C PRO A 473 35.96 -6.88 -18.63
N ALA A 474 36.45 -6.05 -19.54
CA ALA A 474 36.87 -4.70 -19.19
C ALA A 474 35.63 -3.84 -18.89
N ASN A 475 35.70 -2.98 -17.87
CA ASN A 475 34.68 -1.98 -17.61
C ASN A 475 35.29 -0.64 -17.19
N SER A 476 34.48 0.42 -17.15
CA SER A 476 34.96 1.78 -16.86
C SER A 476 35.25 2.03 -15.38
N LEU A 477 34.81 1.13 -14.49
CA LEU A 477 34.89 1.31 -13.04
C LEU A 477 36.05 0.54 -12.40
N SER A 478 36.67 -0.43 -13.08
CA SER A 478 37.62 -1.38 -12.46
C SER A 478 37.01 -2.18 -11.29
N HIS A 479 35.69 -2.25 -11.22
CA HIS A 479 34.91 -2.96 -10.20
C HIS A 479 33.78 -3.74 -10.87
N HIS A 480 33.59 -5.01 -10.51
CA HIS A 480 32.48 -5.85 -10.97
C HIS A 480 31.54 -6.12 -9.81
N TYR A 481 30.44 -5.37 -9.72
CA TYR A 481 29.46 -5.50 -8.66
C TYR A 481 28.56 -6.70 -8.90
N LEU A 482 28.59 -7.71 -8.03
CA LEU A 482 27.66 -8.83 -8.08
C LEU A 482 26.27 -8.41 -7.60
N LEU A 483 26.23 -7.52 -6.62
CA LEU A 483 25.01 -6.86 -6.15
C LEU A 483 25.38 -5.57 -5.41
N ALA A 484 24.44 -4.62 -5.40
CA ALA A 484 24.55 -3.44 -4.57
C ALA A 484 23.20 -2.79 -4.30
N THR A 485 23.08 -2.20 -3.12
CA THR A 485 22.08 -1.19 -2.81
C THR A 485 22.77 0.01 -2.17
N SER A 486 22.26 1.21 -2.42
CA SER A 486 22.76 2.45 -1.84
C SER A 486 21.63 3.43 -1.66
N ALA A 487 21.53 4.06 -0.49
CA ALA A 487 20.56 5.13 -0.25
C ALA A 487 20.91 6.40 -1.07
N GLU A 488 22.19 6.62 -1.37
CA GLU A 488 22.66 7.73 -2.19
C GLU A 488 23.68 7.25 -3.24
N PRO A 489 23.21 6.57 -4.31
CA PRO A 489 24.08 5.97 -5.33
C PRO A 489 24.80 7.01 -6.20
N THR A 490 24.41 8.28 -6.14
CA THR A 490 25.02 9.40 -6.87
C THR A 490 25.92 10.29 -6.02
N GLY A 491 26.05 10.00 -4.71
CA GLY A 491 26.73 10.84 -3.71
C GLY A 491 28.26 10.89 -3.76
N ALA A 492 28.87 10.70 -4.94
CA ALA A 492 30.33 10.65 -5.06
C ALA A 492 31.01 11.83 -4.33
N PRO A 493 32.10 11.59 -3.58
CA PRO A 493 32.84 10.33 -3.45
C PRO A 493 32.30 9.37 -2.36
N ILE A 494 31.27 9.74 -1.58
CA ILE A 494 30.76 8.91 -0.48
C ILE A 494 29.32 8.48 -0.75
N TYR A 495 29.14 7.21 -1.05
CA TYR A 495 27.84 6.61 -1.33
C TYR A 495 27.22 6.11 -0.02
N THR A 496 26.53 6.97 0.72
CA THR A 496 25.97 6.63 2.04
C THR A 496 24.87 5.57 1.97
N GLY A 497 24.72 4.77 3.03
CA GLY A 497 23.72 3.70 3.08
C GLY A 497 24.00 2.56 2.09
N THR A 498 25.28 2.25 1.85
CA THR A 498 25.69 1.25 0.86
C THR A 498 25.91 -0.12 1.49
N LEU A 499 25.40 -1.15 0.80
CA LEU A 499 25.71 -2.56 1.01
C LEU A 499 25.96 -3.18 -0.36
N ALA A 500 27.17 -3.70 -0.60
CA ALA A 500 27.55 -4.24 -1.90
C ALA A 500 28.55 -5.39 -1.82
N LEU A 501 28.38 -6.38 -2.70
CA LEU A 501 29.38 -7.42 -2.95
C LEU A 501 29.94 -7.22 -4.36
N ARG A 502 31.26 -7.07 -4.46
CA ARG A 502 31.93 -6.79 -5.75
C ARG A 502 33.29 -7.46 -5.84
N ARG A 503 33.84 -7.49 -7.06
CA ARG A 503 35.24 -7.78 -7.34
C ARG A 503 35.98 -6.51 -7.74
N ASP A 504 37.05 -6.19 -7.02
CA ASP A 504 37.95 -5.09 -7.38
C ASP A 504 39.07 -5.62 -8.29
N GLN A 505 39.31 -4.95 -9.41
CA GLN A 505 40.32 -5.38 -10.38
C GLN A 505 41.76 -5.10 -9.91
N LEU A 506 41.96 -4.05 -9.11
CA LEU A 506 43.27 -3.63 -8.58
C LEU A 506 43.16 -3.36 -7.06
N GLY A 507 43.48 -4.37 -6.25
CA GLY A 507 43.61 -4.21 -4.79
C GLY A 507 44.94 -3.55 -4.38
N PRO A 508 45.21 -3.38 -3.07
CA PRO A 508 46.37 -2.65 -2.53
C PRO A 508 47.75 -3.15 -3.01
N ASN A 509 47.82 -4.40 -3.48
CA ASN A 509 49.04 -5.06 -3.97
C ASN A 509 49.03 -5.30 -5.50
N GLY A 510 48.10 -4.71 -6.24
CA GLY A 510 47.95 -4.88 -7.69
C GLY A 510 47.28 -6.19 -8.12
N SER A 511 46.75 -6.98 -7.19
CA SER A 511 45.98 -8.20 -7.44
C SER A 511 44.48 -7.96 -7.26
N ALA A 512 43.66 -8.71 -7.98
CA ALA A 512 42.21 -8.65 -7.80
C ALA A 512 41.77 -9.22 -6.44
N GLN A 513 40.63 -8.74 -5.93
CA GLN A 513 40.07 -9.14 -4.65
C GLN A 513 38.54 -9.13 -4.68
N TRP A 514 37.92 -9.99 -3.89
CA TRP A 514 36.49 -9.97 -3.58
C TRP A 514 36.25 -9.10 -2.36
N THR A 515 35.25 -8.23 -2.42
CA THR A 515 35.03 -7.20 -1.41
C THR A 515 33.55 -7.10 -1.04
N PHE A 516 33.27 -7.31 0.25
CA PHE A 516 32.02 -6.92 0.89
C PHE A 516 32.16 -5.48 1.43
N TRP A 517 31.64 -4.53 0.66
CA TRP A 517 31.71 -3.09 0.90
C TRP A 517 30.45 -2.57 1.59
N THR A 518 30.65 -1.81 2.67
CA THR A 518 29.56 -1.12 3.37
C THR A 518 29.92 0.33 3.67
N VAL A 519 28.92 1.21 3.68
CA VAL A 519 29.04 2.61 4.11
C VAL A 519 27.80 2.94 4.93
N SER A 520 27.95 3.34 6.18
CA SER A 520 26.79 3.72 6.99
C SER A 520 26.36 5.16 6.71
N ASP A 521 27.25 6.12 6.94
CA ASP A 521 27.02 7.55 6.71
C ASP A 521 28.29 8.27 6.21
N ALA A 522 28.18 9.60 6.02
CA ALA A 522 29.30 10.40 5.53
C ALA A 522 30.46 10.54 6.54
N THR A 523 30.24 10.24 7.82
CA THR A 523 31.21 10.47 8.91
C THR A 523 31.97 9.23 9.35
N SER A 524 31.34 8.07 9.21
CA SER A 524 31.84 6.74 9.57
C SER A 524 32.91 6.21 8.60
N GLY A 525 32.95 6.73 7.37
CA GLY A 525 33.81 6.24 6.30
C GLY A 525 33.32 4.92 5.70
N GLU A 526 34.03 4.44 4.68
CA GLU A 526 33.74 3.14 4.08
C GLU A 526 34.43 1.98 4.81
N ASP A 527 33.78 0.82 4.83
CA ASP A 527 34.36 -0.41 5.34
C ASP A 527 34.42 -1.49 4.25
N LEU A 528 35.65 -1.90 3.93
CA LEU A 528 35.96 -2.89 2.89
C LEU A 528 36.45 -4.20 3.51
N LEU A 529 35.60 -5.22 3.60
CA LEU A 529 36.02 -6.58 3.97
C LEU A 529 36.43 -7.33 2.70
N SER A 530 37.73 -7.53 2.48
CA SER A 530 38.27 -8.04 1.21
C SER A 530 39.15 -9.27 1.36
N VAL A 531 39.11 -10.16 0.36
CA VAL A 531 39.98 -11.34 0.23
C VAL A 531 40.58 -11.43 -1.18
N PRO A 532 41.82 -11.94 -1.35
CA PRO A 532 42.39 -12.14 -2.68
C PRO A 532 41.50 -13.04 -3.55
N ASP A 533 41.34 -12.65 -4.81
CA ASP A 533 40.66 -13.50 -5.79
C ASP A 533 41.59 -14.65 -6.22
N THR A 534 41.29 -15.85 -5.73
CA THR A 534 42.04 -17.09 -6.01
C THR A 534 41.15 -18.17 -6.62
N LEU A 535 39.93 -17.80 -7.03
CA LEU A 535 38.94 -18.74 -7.55
C LEU A 535 39.32 -19.17 -8.97
N ASN A 536 39.03 -20.44 -9.28
CA ASN A 536 39.12 -20.93 -10.65
C ASN A 536 37.86 -20.52 -11.43
N PRO A 537 37.89 -20.51 -12.77
CA PRO A 537 36.67 -20.35 -13.54
C PRO A 537 35.65 -21.46 -13.23
N GLY A 538 34.37 -21.10 -13.16
CA GLY A 538 33.28 -22.02 -12.82
C GLY A 538 32.33 -21.47 -11.75
N TRP A 539 31.37 -22.30 -11.34
CA TRP A 539 30.36 -21.93 -10.34
C TRP A 539 30.93 -21.90 -8.93
N HIS A 540 30.74 -20.77 -8.26
CA HIS A 540 31.09 -20.55 -6.86
C HIS A 540 29.88 -19.98 -6.11
N HIS A 541 29.72 -20.41 -4.85
CA HIS A 541 28.65 -19.93 -3.98
C HIS A 541 29.16 -18.80 -3.09
N PHE A 542 28.52 -17.63 -3.17
CA PHE A 542 28.86 -16.46 -2.38
C PHE A 542 27.80 -16.21 -1.32
N VAL A 543 28.25 -15.93 -0.09
CA VAL A 543 27.38 -15.50 1.00
C VAL A 543 27.99 -14.30 1.71
N ILE A 544 27.22 -13.22 1.83
CA ILE A 544 27.51 -12.12 2.74
C ILE A 544 26.50 -12.13 3.89
N SER A 545 26.97 -11.94 5.11
CA SER A 545 26.12 -11.91 6.30
C SER A 545 26.54 -10.76 7.21
N TRP A 546 25.58 -10.12 7.86
CA TRP A 546 25.83 -8.99 8.75
C TRP A 546 24.89 -8.98 9.95
N ASP A 547 25.37 -8.36 11.02
CA ASP A 547 24.66 -8.11 12.26
C ASP A 547 25.09 -6.73 12.76
N ALA A 548 24.25 -5.72 12.52
CA ALA A 548 24.54 -4.34 12.88
C ALA A 548 24.52 -4.12 14.39
N ILE A 549 23.75 -4.91 15.14
CA ILE A 549 23.67 -4.82 16.60
C ILE A 549 25.02 -5.21 17.22
N ASN A 550 25.61 -6.30 16.74
CA ASN A 550 26.91 -6.78 17.21
C ASN A 550 28.10 -6.20 16.42
N GLY A 551 27.81 -5.37 15.41
CA GLY A 551 28.82 -4.74 14.56
C GLY A 551 29.66 -5.77 13.81
N LYS A 552 29.06 -6.83 13.26
CA LYS A 552 29.78 -7.91 12.57
C LYS A 552 29.37 -8.05 11.13
N LYS A 553 30.33 -8.38 10.27
CA LYS A 553 30.05 -8.86 8.93
C LYS A 553 31.01 -9.95 8.48
N TYR A 554 30.50 -10.83 7.63
CA TYR A 554 31.15 -12.06 7.20
C TYR A 554 31.05 -12.21 5.68
N LEU A 555 32.07 -12.81 5.10
CA LEU A 555 32.10 -13.24 3.72
C LEU A 555 32.45 -14.74 3.69
N TYR A 556 31.57 -15.52 3.06
CA TYR A 556 31.78 -16.94 2.80
C TYR A 556 31.84 -17.18 1.29
N ILE A 557 32.69 -18.13 0.90
CA ILE A 557 32.78 -18.64 -0.46
C ILE A 557 32.80 -20.17 -0.39
N ASP A 558 31.93 -20.83 -1.15
CA ASP A 558 31.76 -22.28 -1.19
C ASP A 558 31.58 -22.91 0.21
N GLY A 559 30.79 -22.22 1.05
CA GLY A 559 30.50 -22.64 2.43
C GLY A 559 31.63 -22.41 3.44
N MET A 560 32.78 -21.89 3.01
CA MET A 560 33.91 -21.59 3.89
C MET A 560 33.92 -20.11 4.29
N LEU A 561 34.14 -19.82 5.58
CA LEU A 561 34.38 -18.46 6.04
C LEU A 561 35.75 -17.99 5.52
N VAL A 562 35.76 -17.05 4.58
CA VAL A 562 37.00 -16.52 3.99
C VAL A 562 37.43 -15.20 4.62
N ALA A 563 36.49 -14.43 5.18
CA ALA A 563 36.81 -13.25 5.96
C ALA A 563 35.69 -12.84 6.92
N GLU A 564 36.09 -12.19 8.02
CA GLU A 564 35.20 -11.59 9.00
C GLU A 564 35.74 -10.23 9.45
N ARG A 565 34.85 -9.36 9.93
CA ARG A 565 35.23 -8.07 10.51
C ARG A 565 34.23 -7.57 11.53
N ASN A 566 34.76 -6.98 12.61
CA ASN A 566 33.99 -6.11 13.50
C ASN A 566 34.03 -4.67 12.97
N THR A 567 32.87 -4.03 12.79
CA THR A 567 32.74 -2.69 12.21
C THR A 567 31.46 -2.00 12.68
N ASN A 568 31.50 -0.66 12.78
CA ASN A 568 30.33 0.18 13.04
C ASN A 568 29.81 0.87 11.76
N ALA A 569 30.41 0.57 10.60
CA ALA A 569 30.06 1.16 9.30
C ALA A 569 29.07 0.28 8.51
N LEU A 570 28.09 -0.31 9.22
CA LEU A 570 26.97 -1.01 8.61
C LEU A 570 25.82 -0.03 8.38
N PRO A 571 25.17 -0.04 7.19
CA PRO A 571 24.07 0.86 6.89
C PRO A 571 22.90 0.66 7.85
N TYR A 572 22.24 1.76 8.21
CA TYR A 572 20.96 1.77 8.94
C TYR A 572 19.78 2.16 8.03
N ILE A 573 20.07 2.57 6.80
CA ILE A 573 19.12 2.77 5.70
C ILE A 573 19.64 2.03 4.48
N SER A 574 18.74 1.47 3.67
CA SER A 574 19.06 0.90 2.36
C SER A 574 18.54 1.81 1.25
N GLY A 575 19.06 1.63 0.02
CA GLY A 575 18.41 2.19 -1.16
C GLY A 575 17.09 1.50 -1.44
N ALA A 576 16.22 2.11 -2.25
CA ALA A 576 14.92 1.52 -2.60
C ALA A 576 15.04 0.22 -3.42
N LEU A 577 16.17 0.02 -4.11
CA LEU A 577 16.44 -1.09 -5.00
C LEU A 577 17.76 -1.80 -4.63
N LEU A 578 17.76 -3.13 -4.74
CA LEU A 578 18.94 -3.99 -4.75
C LEU A 578 19.25 -4.37 -6.20
N HIS A 579 20.25 -3.73 -6.79
CA HIS A 579 20.68 -4.01 -8.16
C HIS A 579 21.49 -5.30 -8.21
N ILE A 580 21.22 -6.13 -9.22
CA ILE A 580 21.91 -7.40 -9.44
C ILE A 580 22.90 -7.25 -10.60
N GLY A 581 24.15 -7.62 -10.33
CA GLY A 581 25.25 -7.57 -11.27
C GLY A 581 25.68 -6.15 -11.69
N ARG A 582 25.32 -5.12 -10.90
CA ARG A 582 25.79 -3.73 -11.06
C ARG A 582 25.61 -2.93 -9.77
N PHE A 583 26.14 -1.69 -9.74
CA PHE A 583 26.03 -0.80 -8.58
C PHE A 583 24.72 0.01 -8.55
N SER A 584 24.40 0.66 -9.67
CA SER A 584 23.26 1.55 -9.81
C SER A 584 22.78 1.56 -11.26
N SER A 585 21.65 2.23 -11.51
CA SER A 585 21.10 2.33 -12.87
C SER A 585 22.06 3.02 -13.84
N GLY A 586 22.14 2.45 -15.05
CA GLY A 586 23.11 2.87 -16.07
C GLY A 586 24.58 2.55 -15.74
N GLY A 587 24.87 1.93 -14.58
CA GLY A 587 26.22 1.53 -14.17
C GLY A 587 26.80 0.38 -15.00
N SER A 588 28.12 0.18 -14.89
CA SER A 588 28.80 -0.96 -15.54
C SER A 588 28.32 -2.29 -14.96
N SER A 589 27.97 -3.22 -15.84
CA SER A 589 27.62 -4.59 -15.44
C SER A 589 28.85 -5.42 -15.04
N ALA A 590 28.63 -6.42 -14.19
CA ALA A 590 29.63 -7.38 -13.76
C ALA A 590 30.12 -8.28 -14.90
N GLY A 591 29.25 -8.62 -15.87
CA GLY A 591 29.61 -9.52 -16.96
C GLY A 591 29.76 -10.98 -16.51
N VAL A 592 28.93 -11.44 -15.58
CA VAL A 592 28.95 -12.79 -15.00
C VAL A 592 27.56 -13.43 -15.08
N ARG A 593 27.48 -14.76 -14.87
CA ARG A 593 26.20 -15.44 -14.67
C ARG A 593 25.87 -15.51 -13.18
N ILE A 594 24.63 -15.21 -12.82
CA ILE A 594 24.13 -15.20 -11.44
C ILE A 594 22.90 -16.11 -11.35
N ASP A 595 22.85 -16.91 -10.29
CA ASP A 595 21.84 -17.93 -10.08
C ASP A 595 21.46 -18.00 -8.59
N GLU A 596 20.25 -18.47 -8.27
CA GLU A 596 19.76 -18.75 -6.91
C GLU A 596 20.02 -17.64 -5.87
N LEU A 597 19.55 -16.43 -6.17
CA LEU A 597 19.59 -15.31 -5.23
C LEU A 597 18.58 -15.54 -4.10
N THR A 598 19.06 -15.61 -2.86
CA THR A 598 18.22 -15.73 -1.67
C THR A 598 18.64 -14.72 -0.59
N ILE A 599 17.67 -14.04 0.01
CA ILE A 599 17.88 -13.09 1.11
C ILE A 599 17.16 -13.58 2.36
N PHE A 600 17.89 -13.58 3.47
CA PHE A 600 17.40 -13.96 4.80
C PHE A 600 17.35 -12.75 5.73
N ASP A 601 16.38 -12.71 6.63
CA ASP A 601 16.21 -11.66 7.65
C ASP A 601 17.16 -11.79 8.85
N LYS A 602 18.02 -12.82 8.85
CA LYS A 602 18.94 -13.16 9.94
C LYS A 602 20.33 -13.56 9.43
N PRO A 603 21.36 -13.46 10.30
CA PRO A 603 22.63 -14.14 10.09
C PRO A 603 22.43 -15.67 10.12
N LEU A 604 22.95 -16.39 9.13
CA LEU A 604 22.87 -17.85 9.08
C LEU A 604 24.00 -18.52 9.85
N ALA A 605 23.69 -19.65 10.49
CA ALA A 605 24.68 -20.53 11.09
C ALA A 605 25.52 -21.26 10.01
N LEU A 606 26.72 -21.70 10.37
CA LEU A 606 27.62 -22.43 9.44
C LEU A 606 26.96 -23.69 8.84
N THR A 607 26.11 -24.37 9.60
CA THR A 607 25.37 -25.54 9.11
C THR A 607 24.34 -25.17 8.05
N GLU A 608 23.60 -24.08 8.26
CA GLU A 608 22.62 -23.55 7.30
C GLU A 608 23.33 -23.10 6.00
N ILE A 609 24.51 -22.48 6.12
CA ILE A 609 25.32 -22.10 4.96
C ILE A 609 25.81 -23.34 4.19
N ALA A 610 26.26 -24.39 4.89
CA ALA A 610 26.71 -25.62 4.25
C ALA A 610 25.56 -26.36 3.52
N GLU A 611 24.34 -26.27 4.03
CA GLU A 611 23.14 -26.78 3.37
C GLU A 611 22.88 -26.04 2.05
N LEU A 612 23.00 -24.71 2.01
CA LEU A 612 22.84 -23.92 0.78
C LEU A 612 23.82 -24.28 -0.34
N VAL A 613 25.02 -24.76 0.00
CA VAL A 613 26.02 -25.20 -0.99
C VAL A 613 25.66 -26.55 -1.62
N SER A 614 24.97 -27.40 -0.86
CA SER A 614 24.74 -28.81 -1.22
C SER A 614 23.32 -29.10 -1.71
N ALA A 615 22.35 -28.25 -1.37
CA ALA A 615 20.95 -28.42 -1.71
C ALA A 615 20.61 -27.86 -3.10
N SER A 616 19.53 -28.41 -3.68
CA SER A 616 18.83 -27.81 -4.82
C SER A 616 17.97 -26.62 -4.33
N PRO A 617 17.48 -25.76 -5.24
CA PRO A 617 16.67 -24.60 -4.90
C PRO A 617 15.48 -24.97 -4.02
N LEU A 618 14.94 -23.98 -3.30
CA LEU A 618 13.80 -24.13 -2.39
C LEU A 618 12.51 -24.68 -3.07
N THR A 619 12.51 -25.04 -4.34
CA THR A 619 11.33 -25.23 -5.21
C THR A 619 10.89 -26.69 -5.43
N SER A 620 11.63 -27.70 -4.96
CA SER A 620 11.45 -29.09 -5.46
C SER A 620 10.71 -30.08 -4.54
N GLU A 621 10.47 -29.78 -3.27
CA GLU A 621 9.87 -30.74 -2.31
C GLU A 621 8.48 -30.28 -1.80
N PRO A 622 7.57 -31.22 -1.47
CA PRO A 622 6.31 -30.89 -0.82
C PRO A 622 6.58 -30.18 0.51
N VAL A 623 5.94 -29.04 0.72
CA VAL A 623 6.08 -28.29 1.97
C VAL A 623 5.23 -28.98 3.03
N VAL A 624 5.83 -29.38 4.15
CA VAL A 624 5.10 -29.95 5.29
C VAL A 624 4.71 -28.82 6.24
N VAL A 625 3.42 -28.70 6.55
CA VAL A 625 2.88 -27.68 7.45
C VAL A 625 2.17 -28.30 8.63
N THR A 626 2.24 -27.62 9.78
CA THR A 626 1.70 -28.09 11.06
C THR A 626 0.56 -27.22 11.56
N ASP A 627 0.36 -26.06 10.92
CA ASP A 627 -0.80 -25.19 11.07
C ASP A 627 -1.65 -25.28 9.79
N ARG A 628 -2.95 -25.16 9.96
CA ARG A 628 -3.89 -25.08 8.83
C ARG A 628 -3.75 -23.74 8.12
N THR A 629 -3.40 -22.67 8.81
CA THR A 629 -3.26 -21.34 8.25
C THR A 629 -1.90 -21.20 7.58
N ILE A 630 -1.90 -21.23 6.26
CA ILE A 630 -0.71 -21.11 5.43
C ILE A 630 -0.62 -19.72 4.79
N ARG A 631 0.61 -19.28 4.54
CA ARG A 631 0.90 -18.16 3.64
C ARG A 631 1.11 -18.72 2.23
N ILE A 632 0.60 -18.06 1.22
CA ILE A 632 0.76 -18.42 -0.19
C ILE A 632 1.35 -17.19 -0.87
N ASP A 633 2.60 -17.24 -1.29
CA ASP A 633 3.21 -16.19 -2.12
C ASP A 633 2.85 -16.46 -3.58
N THR A 634 2.46 -15.41 -4.27
CA THR A 634 1.79 -15.47 -5.58
C THR A 634 2.39 -14.48 -6.57
N ASN A 635 3.70 -14.30 -6.56
CA ASN A 635 4.38 -13.35 -7.45
C ASN A 635 4.08 -13.67 -8.93
N ALA A 636 3.67 -12.66 -9.68
CA ALA A 636 3.39 -12.77 -11.11
C ALA A 636 3.70 -11.47 -11.86
N MET A 637 4.11 -11.60 -13.11
CA MET A 637 4.38 -10.50 -14.03
C MET A 637 3.76 -10.77 -15.39
N ASP A 638 3.58 -9.70 -16.15
CA ASP A 638 2.97 -9.78 -17.46
C ASP A 638 3.53 -8.68 -18.35
N ASP A 639 3.78 -9.01 -19.61
CA ASP A 639 4.49 -8.12 -20.54
C ASP A 639 3.59 -6.96 -20.99
N ASN A 640 2.27 -7.11 -20.98
CA ASN A 640 1.32 -6.24 -21.69
C ASN A 640 -0.08 -6.13 -21.04
N GLY A 641 -0.16 -6.05 -19.73
CA GLY A 641 -1.46 -6.02 -19.03
C GLY A 641 -1.35 -5.75 -17.55
N GLY A 642 -0.36 -6.39 -16.96
CA GLY A 642 -0.27 -6.56 -15.53
C GLY A 642 -1.40 -7.48 -15.02
N ILE A 643 -1.14 -8.09 -13.88
CA ILE A 643 -2.12 -8.99 -13.26
C ILE A 643 -3.23 -8.16 -12.61
N VAL A 644 -4.48 -8.51 -12.87
CA VAL A 644 -5.65 -7.82 -12.30
C VAL A 644 -6.33 -8.62 -11.20
N ALA A 645 -6.27 -9.95 -11.28
CA ALA A 645 -6.88 -10.82 -10.29
C ALA A 645 -6.16 -12.17 -10.19
N VAL A 646 -6.42 -12.86 -9.09
CA VAL A 646 -6.09 -14.28 -8.91
C VAL A 646 -7.32 -15.05 -8.45
N THR A 647 -7.43 -16.30 -8.88
CA THR A 647 -8.32 -17.29 -8.26
C THR A 647 -7.43 -18.28 -7.52
N LEU A 648 -7.76 -18.51 -6.26
CA LEU A 648 -7.04 -19.46 -5.42
C LEU A 648 -7.94 -20.68 -5.19
N SER A 649 -7.37 -21.87 -5.29
CA SER A 649 -8.11 -23.11 -5.08
C SER A 649 -7.33 -24.10 -4.22
N ILE A 650 -8.03 -24.82 -3.34
CA ILE A 650 -7.48 -25.91 -2.54
C ILE A 650 -8.36 -27.14 -2.73
N ASN A 651 -7.78 -28.25 -3.22
CA ASN A 651 -8.48 -29.53 -3.39
C ASN A 651 -9.86 -29.43 -4.09
N SER A 652 -9.99 -28.52 -5.06
CA SER A 652 -11.20 -28.20 -5.87
C SER A 652 -12.16 -27.15 -5.29
N GLU A 653 -11.97 -26.65 -4.07
CA GLU A 653 -12.71 -25.48 -3.57
C GLU A 653 -11.98 -24.22 -4.04
N SER A 654 -12.68 -23.31 -4.73
CA SER A 654 -12.10 -22.09 -5.30
C SER A 654 -12.71 -20.84 -4.68
N SER A 655 -11.92 -19.78 -4.54
CA SER A 655 -12.44 -18.46 -4.19
C SER A 655 -13.19 -17.84 -5.36
N ASP A 656 -13.98 -16.79 -5.09
CA ASP A 656 -14.26 -15.78 -6.11
C ASP A 656 -12.93 -15.09 -6.54
N PRO A 657 -12.86 -14.46 -7.72
CA PRO A 657 -11.68 -13.72 -8.14
C PRO A 657 -11.26 -12.66 -7.11
N LEU A 658 -10.01 -12.73 -6.64
CA LEU A 658 -9.42 -11.83 -5.66
C LEU A 658 -8.52 -10.80 -6.36
N PRO A 659 -8.42 -9.54 -5.88
CA PRO A 659 -7.39 -8.62 -6.34
C PRO A 659 -6.00 -9.24 -6.15
N TYR A 660 -5.09 -9.03 -7.11
CA TYR A 660 -3.71 -9.51 -7.05
C TYR A 660 -2.91 -8.87 -5.91
N TYR A 661 -2.23 -9.70 -5.12
CA TYR A 661 -1.24 -9.35 -4.11
C TYR A 661 -0.05 -10.31 -4.20
N ASP A 662 1.10 -9.92 -3.65
CA ASP A 662 2.28 -10.80 -3.62
C ASP A 662 2.12 -11.98 -2.66
N SER A 663 1.19 -11.90 -1.69
CA SER A 663 0.88 -13.01 -0.80
C SER A 663 -0.53 -12.99 -0.23
N TYR A 664 -1.01 -14.18 0.12
CA TYR A 664 -2.31 -14.42 0.77
C TYR A 664 -2.14 -15.29 2.01
N ARG A 665 -3.11 -15.21 2.92
CA ARG A 665 -3.27 -16.19 4.01
C ARG A 665 -4.54 -17.00 3.77
N TRP A 666 -4.44 -18.32 3.91
CA TRP A 666 -5.56 -19.24 3.72
C TRP A 666 -5.50 -20.37 4.75
N SER A 667 -6.65 -20.87 5.19
CA SER A 667 -6.74 -22.08 6.03
C SER A 667 -7.03 -23.36 5.22
N LEU A 668 -6.12 -24.33 5.29
CA LEU A 668 -6.32 -25.67 4.75
C LEU A 668 -7.55 -26.37 5.38
N PRO A 669 -8.23 -27.26 4.64
CA PRO A 669 -9.22 -28.16 5.19
C PRO A 669 -8.68 -28.93 6.41
N PRO A 670 -9.52 -29.28 7.40
CA PRO A 670 -9.09 -29.96 8.63
C PRO A 670 -8.77 -31.46 8.42
N ILE A 671 -8.34 -31.85 7.22
CA ILE A 671 -8.07 -33.24 6.84
C ILE A 671 -6.56 -33.36 6.65
N GLU A 672 -5.89 -34.23 7.38
CA GLU A 672 -4.44 -34.45 7.21
C GLU A 672 -4.10 -35.11 5.86
N GLY A 673 -2.87 -34.86 5.39
CA GLY A 673 -2.34 -35.39 4.13
C GLY A 673 -2.09 -34.32 3.08
N GLU A 674 -2.03 -34.74 1.82
CA GLU A 674 -1.72 -33.86 0.70
C GLU A 674 -2.88 -32.92 0.34
N HIS A 675 -2.54 -31.65 0.16
CA HIS A 675 -3.40 -30.64 -0.43
C HIS A 675 -2.70 -30.01 -1.63
N VAL A 676 -3.44 -29.85 -2.72
CA VAL A 676 -2.96 -29.12 -3.90
C VAL A 676 -3.52 -27.70 -3.83
N VAL A 677 -2.62 -26.74 -3.69
CA VAL A 677 -2.93 -25.31 -3.79
C VAL A 677 -2.71 -24.89 -5.23
N VAL A 678 -3.71 -24.27 -5.83
CA VAL A 678 -3.70 -23.77 -7.21
C VAL A 678 -3.90 -22.27 -7.18
N VAL A 679 -3.13 -21.55 -8.00
CA VAL A 679 -3.31 -20.12 -8.26
C VAL A 679 -3.52 -19.97 -9.76
N GLU A 680 -4.65 -19.40 -10.15
CA GLU A 680 -4.90 -18.93 -11.51
C GLU A 680 -4.72 -17.41 -11.53
N TYR A 681 -3.76 -16.94 -12.30
CA TYR A 681 -3.54 -15.53 -12.59
C TYR A 681 -4.39 -15.10 -13.76
N LEU A 682 -5.02 -13.93 -13.65
CA LEU A 682 -5.77 -13.28 -14.72
C LEU A 682 -5.12 -11.94 -15.03
N ASP A 683 -4.70 -11.77 -16.28
CA ASP A 683 -4.23 -10.48 -16.77
C ASP A 683 -5.41 -9.60 -17.21
N ARG A 684 -5.10 -8.37 -17.60
CA ARG A 684 -6.10 -7.39 -18.01
C ARG A 684 -6.74 -7.66 -19.38
N ALA A 685 -6.08 -8.42 -20.24
CA ALA A 685 -6.62 -8.85 -21.54
C ALA A 685 -7.50 -10.10 -21.44
N GLY A 686 -7.55 -10.72 -20.27
CA GLY A 686 -8.33 -11.93 -19.99
C GLY A 686 -7.56 -13.23 -20.24
N ASN A 687 -6.23 -13.18 -20.46
CA ASN A 687 -5.43 -14.40 -20.51
C ASN A 687 -5.15 -14.88 -19.07
N THR A 688 -5.00 -16.20 -18.94
CA THR A 688 -4.77 -16.82 -17.64
C THR A 688 -3.59 -17.76 -17.63
N THR A 689 -2.93 -17.82 -16.48
CA THR A 689 -1.88 -18.81 -16.19
C THR A 689 -2.21 -19.50 -14.89
N VAL A 690 -2.14 -20.82 -14.89
CA VAL A 690 -2.42 -21.65 -13.72
C VAL A 690 -1.12 -22.26 -13.23
N VAL A 691 -0.82 -22.07 -11.95
CA VAL A 691 0.30 -22.72 -11.26
C VAL A 691 -0.21 -23.45 -10.03
N SER A 692 0.49 -24.49 -9.60
CA SER A 692 0.09 -25.27 -8.44
C SER A 692 1.28 -25.77 -7.64
N GLN A 693 1.09 -25.92 -6.33
CA GLN A 693 2.05 -26.56 -5.45
C GLN A 693 1.32 -27.47 -4.45
N THR A 694 1.93 -28.63 -4.17
CA THR A 694 1.44 -29.55 -3.15
C THR A 694 2.02 -29.20 -1.78
N VAL A 695 1.16 -29.19 -0.77
CA VAL A 695 1.51 -29.03 0.65
C VAL A 695 0.96 -30.23 1.43
N VAL A 696 1.72 -30.72 2.41
CA VAL A 696 1.30 -31.83 3.28
C VAL A 696 0.92 -31.25 4.64
N LEU A 697 -0.35 -31.36 5.02
CA LEU A 697 -0.80 -31.00 6.36
C LEU A 697 -0.55 -32.18 7.31
N ASN A 698 0.29 -31.95 8.32
CA ASN A 698 0.55 -32.89 9.40
C ASN A 698 0.25 -32.23 10.75
N LEU A 699 -0.93 -32.51 11.32
CA LEU A 699 -1.35 -31.91 12.58
C LEU A 699 -0.76 -32.68 13.76
N PRO A 700 -0.56 -32.04 14.92
CA PRO A 700 -0.14 -32.77 16.12
C PRO A 700 -1.20 -33.79 16.60
N PRO A 701 -0.76 -34.88 17.26
CA PRO A 701 -1.68 -35.88 17.82
C PRO A 701 -2.75 -35.26 18.70
N GLN A 702 -4.01 -35.60 18.43
CA GLN A 702 -5.11 -35.21 19.30
C GLN A 702 -5.27 -36.23 20.41
N ALA A 703 -5.22 -35.78 21.66
CA ALA A 703 -5.31 -36.67 22.79
C ALA A 703 -6.12 -36.11 23.96
N THR A 704 -6.63 -37.02 24.77
CA THR A 704 -7.27 -36.75 26.06
C THR A 704 -6.71 -37.72 27.11
N ALA A 705 -6.62 -37.25 28.35
CA ALA A 705 -6.13 -38.03 29.47
C ALA A 705 -7.02 -37.81 30.70
N ARG A 706 -7.31 -38.88 31.43
CA ARG A 706 -8.02 -38.85 32.71
C ARG A 706 -7.32 -39.75 33.70
N ALA A 707 -7.36 -39.41 34.98
CA ALA A 707 -6.79 -40.24 36.03
C ALA A 707 -7.76 -40.47 37.19
N GLU A 708 -7.68 -41.66 37.78
CA GLU A 708 -8.42 -42.06 38.97
C GLU A 708 -7.44 -42.64 40.00
N TRP A 709 -7.57 -42.24 41.27
CA TRP A 709 -6.73 -42.77 42.35
C TRP A 709 -6.99 -44.27 42.57
N LEU A 710 -5.91 -45.05 42.66
CA LEU A 710 -5.95 -46.45 43.10
C LEU A 710 -5.61 -46.58 44.59
N ASP A 711 -4.68 -45.75 45.07
CA ASP A 711 -4.28 -45.62 46.47
C ASP A 711 -3.74 -44.20 46.74
N SER A 712 -3.12 -43.97 47.91
CA SER A 712 -2.64 -42.64 48.34
C SER A 712 -1.48 -42.07 47.51
N ALA A 713 -0.84 -42.88 46.66
CA ALA A 713 0.32 -42.46 45.87
C ALA A 713 0.29 -42.97 44.41
N THR A 714 -0.73 -43.74 44.01
CA THR A 714 -0.82 -44.39 42.70
C THR A 714 -2.15 -44.07 42.03
N ALA A 715 -2.11 -43.67 40.75
CA ALA A 715 -3.30 -43.46 39.93
C ALA A 715 -3.28 -44.33 38.67
N ARG A 716 -4.48 -44.69 38.21
CA ARG A 716 -4.72 -45.26 36.89
C ARG A 716 -4.97 -44.12 35.92
N VAL A 717 -4.12 -43.98 34.91
CA VAL A 717 -4.23 -42.97 33.87
C VAL A 717 -4.77 -43.62 32.60
N VAL A 718 -5.94 -43.18 32.16
CA VAL A 718 -6.57 -43.64 30.91
C VAL A 718 -6.35 -42.58 29.85
N LEU A 719 -5.82 -43.02 28.72
CA LEU A 719 -5.33 -42.18 27.64
C LEU A 719 -6.06 -42.55 26.36
N ASN A 720 -6.49 -41.54 25.62
CA ASN A 720 -7.06 -41.72 24.29
C ASN A 720 -6.40 -40.73 23.35
N ALA A 721 -5.72 -41.23 22.32
CA ALA A 721 -5.00 -40.42 21.35
C ALA A 721 -5.28 -40.93 19.93
N SER A 722 -5.38 -40.02 18.98
CA SER A 722 -5.62 -40.30 17.57
C SER A 722 -4.77 -39.39 16.70
N ASP A 723 -4.22 -39.96 15.64
CA ASP A 723 -3.37 -39.29 14.67
C ASP A 723 -3.34 -40.12 13.37
N HIS A 724 -3.04 -39.50 12.23
CA HIS A 724 -2.91 -40.20 10.95
C HIS A 724 -1.55 -40.93 10.81
N HIS A 725 -0.52 -40.48 11.53
CA HIS A 725 0.85 -40.97 11.50
C HIS A 725 1.17 -41.88 12.71
N LEU A 726 0.77 -43.14 12.59
CA LEU A 726 1.05 -44.19 13.57
C LEU A 726 2.42 -44.86 13.35
N PRO A 727 3.06 -45.43 14.40
CA PRO A 727 2.60 -45.52 15.79
C PRO A 727 2.83 -44.25 16.61
N LEU A 728 2.00 -44.05 17.63
CA LEU A 728 2.20 -42.97 18.61
C LEU A 728 3.19 -43.38 19.71
N GLU A 729 3.88 -42.38 20.24
CA GLU A 729 4.66 -42.44 21.47
C GLU A 729 4.07 -41.49 22.52
N ILE A 730 4.34 -41.79 23.79
CA ILE A 730 3.89 -41.04 24.95
C ILE A 730 5.08 -40.68 25.84
N GLN A 731 5.01 -39.49 26.43
CA GLN A 731 5.90 -39.05 27.48
C GLN A 731 5.07 -38.62 28.70
N LEU A 732 5.47 -39.04 29.89
CA LEU A 732 4.84 -38.69 31.16
C LEU A 732 5.86 -38.03 32.07
N SER A 733 5.50 -36.94 32.74
CA SER A 733 6.41 -36.18 33.61
C SER A 733 5.65 -35.51 34.75
N GLU A 734 6.30 -35.31 35.89
CA GLU A 734 5.78 -34.45 36.97
C GLU A 734 6.01 -32.96 36.68
N THR A 735 6.87 -32.64 35.70
CA THR A 735 7.16 -31.28 35.24
C THR A 735 6.67 -31.03 33.80
N PRO A 736 6.20 -29.83 33.47
CA PRO A 736 5.63 -29.53 32.15
C PRO A 736 6.66 -29.44 31.01
N ASP A 737 7.96 -29.43 31.32
CA ASP A 737 9.06 -29.34 30.36
C ASP A 737 9.58 -30.71 29.88
N PHE A 738 9.18 -31.80 30.55
CA PHE A 738 9.55 -33.18 30.23
C PHE A 738 11.06 -33.46 30.11
N THR A 739 11.91 -32.64 30.74
CA THR A 739 13.37 -32.66 30.57
C THR A 739 14.04 -33.97 30.99
N SER A 740 13.40 -34.76 31.87
CA SER A 740 13.91 -36.03 32.39
C SER A 740 13.13 -37.26 31.91
N ALA A 741 12.06 -37.10 31.13
CA ALA A 741 11.19 -38.20 30.74
C ALA A 741 11.62 -38.84 29.41
N ALA A 742 11.46 -40.15 29.25
CA ALA A 742 11.72 -40.83 27.97
C ALA A 742 10.43 -40.97 27.16
N TRP A 743 10.54 -40.92 25.83
CA TRP A 743 9.46 -41.33 24.94
C TRP A 743 9.28 -42.85 25.02
N LEU A 744 8.04 -43.29 25.20
CA LEU A 744 7.64 -44.69 25.31
C LEU A 744 6.59 -45.00 24.24
N PRO A 745 6.48 -46.26 23.78
CA PRO A 745 5.37 -46.67 22.91
C PRO A 745 4.02 -46.35 23.56
N PHE A 746 3.08 -45.81 22.79
CA PHE A 746 1.75 -45.48 23.30
C PHE A 746 1.02 -46.72 23.81
N VAL A 747 0.46 -46.60 25.02
CA VAL A 747 -0.49 -47.56 25.60
C VAL A 747 -1.70 -46.79 26.14
N PRO A 748 -2.92 -47.34 26.00
CA PRO A 748 -4.15 -46.63 26.37
C PRO A 748 -4.34 -46.51 27.89
N GLU A 749 -3.53 -47.21 28.69
CA GLU A 749 -3.60 -47.18 30.14
C GLU A 749 -2.21 -47.30 30.76
N VAL A 750 -1.90 -46.40 31.69
CA VAL A 750 -0.64 -46.38 32.45
C VAL A 750 -0.97 -46.33 33.95
N ARG A 751 -0.22 -47.07 34.76
CA ARG A 751 -0.21 -46.88 36.21
C ARG A 751 0.92 -45.93 36.57
N TRP A 752 0.56 -44.80 37.18
CA TRP A 752 1.51 -43.78 37.61
C TRP A 752 1.60 -43.73 39.12
N ARG A 753 2.81 -43.64 39.66
CA ARG A 753 3.07 -43.51 41.10
C ARG A 753 3.95 -42.31 41.36
N TRP A 754 3.51 -41.41 42.24
CA TRP A 754 4.29 -40.24 42.66
C TRP A 754 5.28 -40.63 43.76
N GLU A 755 6.48 -40.03 43.72
CA GLU A 755 7.51 -40.25 44.75
C GLU A 755 7.27 -39.41 46.02
N SER A 756 6.55 -38.28 45.89
CA SER A 756 6.28 -37.32 46.96
C SER A 756 4.80 -36.91 46.96
N ALA A 757 4.22 -36.75 48.15
CA ALA A 757 2.82 -36.32 48.31
C ALA A 757 2.60 -34.80 48.11
N GLU A 758 3.66 -34.01 47.97
CA GLU A 758 3.58 -32.54 47.97
C GLU A 758 3.28 -31.93 46.59
N THR A 759 3.45 -32.68 45.49
CA THR A 759 3.20 -32.20 44.12
C THR A 759 2.53 -33.28 43.27
N GLN A 760 1.19 -33.33 43.29
CA GLN A 760 0.38 -34.32 42.56
C GLN A 760 -0.02 -33.84 41.17
N ARG A 761 0.95 -33.37 40.38
CA ARG A 761 0.73 -32.97 38.99
C ARG A 761 1.36 -34.04 38.08
N LEU A 762 0.66 -34.35 37.01
CA LEU A 762 1.15 -35.25 35.97
C LEU A 762 0.89 -34.59 34.62
N PHE A 763 1.92 -34.45 33.82
CA PHE A 763 1.82 -33.97 32.45
C PHE A 763 2.03 -35.13 31.50
N VAL A 764 1.21 -35.18 30.46
CA VAL A 764 1.29 -36.19 29.41
C VAL A 764 1.33 -35.49 28.07
N ARG A 765 2.24 -35.90 27.18
CA ARG A 765 2.22 -35.48 25.78
C ARG A 765 2.47 -36.65 24.85
N PHE A 766 2.10 -36.47 23.59
CA PHE A 766 2.13 -37.50 22.57
C PHE A 766 2.97 -37.04 21.39
N ARG A 767 3.62 -37.98 20.73
CA ARG A 767 4.38 -37.76 19.51
C ARG A 767 3.97 -38.81 18.47
N ASP A 768 3.81 -38.38 17.24
CA ASP A 768 3.51 -39.27 16.12
C ASP A 768 4.79 -39.92 15.54
N ALA A 769 4.64 -40.73 14.50
CA ALA A 769 5.78 -41.34 13.82
C ALA A 769 6.67 -40.35 13.05
N SER A 770 6.16 -39.14 12.75
CA SER A 770 6.90 -38.08 12.05
C SER A 770 7.74 -37.22 13.01
N GLY A 771 7.48 -37.32 14.31
CA GLY A 771 8.13 -36.52 15.36
C GLY A 771 7.30 -35.32 15.83
N GLN A 772 6.12 -35.08 15.24
CA GLN A 772 5.18 -34.03 15.62
C GLN A 772 4.65 -34.27 17.04
N THR A 773 4.78 -33.27 17.91
CA THR A 773 4.42 -33.40 19.34
C THR A 773 3.16 -32.59 19.65
N GLY A 774 2.17 -33.24 20.27
CA GLY A 774 0.96 -32.59 20.77
C GLY A 774 1.21 -31.76 22.03
N LEU A 775 0.29 -30.82 22.32
CA LEU A 775 0.37 -30.00 23.53
C LEU A 775 0.32 -30.86 24.80
N PRO A 776 1.11 -30.52 25.84
CA PRO A 776 1.01 -31.20 27.13
C PRO A 776 -0.38 -31.09 27.74
N ILE A 777 -0.90 -32.23 28.20
CA ILE A 777 -2.14 -32.35 28.96
C ILE A 777 -1.78 -32.48 30.44
N GLU A 778 -2.26 -31.56 31.26
CA GLU A 778 -2.21 -31.72 32.71
C GLU A 778 -3.31 -32.67 33.18
N VAL A 779 -2.90 -33.71 33.89
CA VAL A 779 -3.77 -34.77 34.41
C VAL A 779 -3.85 -34.62 35.93
N ILE A 780 -5.06 -34.32 36.40
CA ILE A 780 -5.37 -34.23 37.83
C ILE A 780 -6.27 -35.42 38.18
N PRO A 781 -5.85 -36.34 39.06
CA PRO A 781 -6.68 -37.49 39.39
C PRO A 781 -7.92 -37.09 40.19
N ALA A 782 -9.09 -37.60 39.82
CA ALA A 782 -10.33 -37.31 40.51
C ALA A 782 -10.39 -38.04 41.87
N TYR A 783 -10.73 -37.32 42.94
CA TYR A 783 -11.10 -37.94 44.23
C TYR A 783 -12.56 -38.40 44.16
N HIS A 784 -12.80 -39.71 44.17
CA HIS A 784 -14.12 -40.22 44.49
C HIS A 784 -14.37 -40.04 45.99
N VAL A 785 -15.24 -39.09 46.36
CA VAL A 785 -15.85 -39.08 47.68
C VAL A 785 -16.75 -40.31 47.75
N PHE A 786 -16.23 -41.42 48.28
CA PHE A 786 -17.05 -42.52 48.75
C PHE A 786 -17.85 -42.01 49.94
N VAL A 787 -19.12 -41.65 49.74
CA VAL A 787 -20.07 -41.52 50.85
C VAL A 787 -20.40 -42.95 51.28
N PRO A 788 -19.99 -43.40 52.48
CA PRO A 788 -20.37 -44.71 52.96
C PRO A 788 -21.89 -44.69 53.20
N LEU A 789 -22.62 -45.61 52.60
CA LEU A 789 -24.00 -45.92 52.99
C LEU A 789 -23.98 -46.57 54.38
N THR A 790 -23.80 -45.78 55.43
CA THR A 790 -24.04 -46.18 56.82
C THR A 790 -24.69 -45.03 57.58
N GLN A 791 -26.03 -44.97 57.57
CA GLN A 791 -26.91 -45.07 58.75
C GLN A 791 -28.34 -44.60 58.40
N ARG A 792 -29.29 -45.54 58.52
CA ARG A 792 -30.65 -45.26 58.98
C ARG A 792 -30.62 -45.06 60.49
#